data_AF-F5LDX1-F1
#
_entry.id   AF-F5LDX1-F1
#
_cell.length_a   1.000
_cell.length_b   1.000
_cell.length_c   1.000
_cell.angle_alpha   90.00
_cell.angle_beta   90.00
_cell.angle_gamma   90.00
#
_symmetry.space_group_name_H-M   'P 1'
#
loop_
_entity.id
_entity.type
_entity.pdbx_description
1 polymer ?
#
loop_
_entity_poly.entity_id
_entity_poly.type
_entity_poly.pdbx_seq_one_letter_code
_entity_poly.pdbx_strand_id
1 'polypeptide(L)'
;MSISQPVPALLVFHAHLPYVYRPDGGLTLEEYWFHEAMCDVYLPFVDCMDRLLNGKVCSPVTLSVSPVLLSMWENPELQERTREILKRRVELGRKEKERLTDKPGPASLAYRYAGRYADMLALLDKIDGKMIPRLRLYADRGLIQLIPAAATHPFLPLFKTEEAAFAQLYTAVTEFRRYFGFAPSGIWLPECGYTPKLEPILLRLGLRFTILEAPDGKSGAGQGSAAPYVTPDGLQVFTRDAAASALVWSRDSGYPGHPDYREYYRDIGYELGRGTPAEQAYIRPYVLPDGTPAATGYKYCRITGAAGGGDGAGGKAPYDAGRAAELAAAHARHFLASLGAAVPRGSEATARGAAGVDAADSAADWEAAVPTAQAAAGLASSVSAAAKRQPAEAFPASGLAGDAARRTQAACTAPEAEHTRASGCYAGEGGASRPAASASEARLLPPRPVAVCAFDLELFGHWWHEGPLWLETLLREGDLEQRRRYAASGSHSGPSLPDSEKQPVFLTPSLYEERYAFDKGTAPALSSWGRGGDARVWLNPATDWMYPLLHAAEEAMALAAARAARTDTAAGKAHQALAAEHDAISSSDPLSFHSPDSGPNRRDHENLSHTALTDRILRQAARELMLAQSSDWAFMIESGDMAGYAAERFHEHRNNFYQLLPILDDIDERQPDVLSPGKLELLHRMERSAPIFADVNWRAYLPRYLSETLADKKPSRAPAFAPAGLSPEEQTAAEERETGKPSAGSSQAKPPAANSFTAAPNTDKKASLRVLVLAWEFPPHLIGGLGRAVGDLASQLARDGHIVHVITCRRDDEASDSLWNGVHVHRVEVLQSSESPAFLDWVFRLNIAMILRVERLMEENQELRFDTLHAHDWLVYYAARDCRQALRLPLVVTLHATEHGRKLGRLDDPVSRKIHAAESSLAELADKLIVCSDSMAEEVTSLFNRKKSGVTVIPNGLPASSDAENNREPHPVPACAGDSGYPQRPPSAKRRILYLGRLVPEKNIPLLLAALPYVLEQFPETELIIAGTGPEEAFIGGLASPFGDRVRFTGFADEAAKARLLAEADVCAIPSLYEPFGIVALEAMRAGVPLVASDTGGLAGLVEDGVDGFRLPPADPRAWAGKICLLLVDPELAALFTKRASAKLRTCFNMKEIGTATTNVYQSAINCQRSTKTC
;
A
#
# COMPACT_ATOMS: atom_id res chain seq x y z
N MET A 1 30.12 5.54 -37.50
CA MET A 1 29.55 6.50 -36.53
C MET A 1 28.39 5.78 -35.84
N SER A 2 28.52 5.49 -34.55
CA SER A 2 27.49 4.82 -33.76
C SER A 2 26.28 5.75 -33.66
N ILE A 3 25.17 5.43 -34.32
CA ILE A 3 23.90 6.14 -34.13
C ILE A 3 23.51 5.89 -32.67
N SER A 4 23.65 6.91 -31.81
CA SER A 4 23.23 6.84 -30.41
C SER A 4 21.75 6.51 -30.37
N GLN A 5 21.39 5.38 -29.73
CA GLN A 5 19.98 5.04 -29.59
C GLN A 5 19.26 6.11 -28.74
N PRO A 6 18.03 6.52 -29.11
CA PRO A 6 17.31 7.56 -28.38
C PRO A 6 16.98 7.10 -26.94
N VAL A 7 17.15 8.01 -25.99
CA VAL A 7 16.89 7.79 -24.56
C VAL A 7 15.38 7.96 -24.31
N PRO A 8 14.69 6.99 -23.66
CA PRO A 8 13.29 7.16 -23.27
C PRO A 8 13.15 8.22 -22.16
N ALA A 9 11.96 8.80 -22.01
CA ALA A 9 11.67 9.76 -20.95
C ALA A 9 10.58 9.27 -19.98
N LEU A 10 10.74 9.62 -18.71
CA LEU A 10 9.74 9.53 -17.65
C LEU A 10 9.23 10.94 -17.38
N LEU A 11 8.02 11.25 -17.83
CA LEU A 11 7.37 12.52 -17.51
C LEU A 11 6.65 12.36 -16.16
N VAL A 12 7.02 13.18 -15.18
CA VAL A 12 6.44 13.16 -13.83
C VAL A 12 5.85 14.53 -13.54
N PHE A 13 4.56 14.56 -13.22
CA PHE A 13 3.85 15.76 -12.80
C PHE A 13 3.49 15.65 -11.33
N HIS A 14 3.82 16.66 -10.54
CA HIS A 14 3.48 16.74 -9.12
C HIS A 14 2.36 17.76 -8.92
N ALA A 15 1.19 17.31 -8.47
CA ALA A 15 0.04 18.16 -8.18
C ALA A 15 -0.14 18.33 -6.67
N HIS A 16 0.01 19.55 -6.19
CA HIS A 16 -0.05 19.86 -4.77
C HIS A 16 -0.45 21.32 -4.51
N LEU A 17 -1.30 21.49 -3.49
CA LEU A 17 -1.56 22.76 -2.85
C LEU A 17 -1.62 22.55 -1.34
N PRO A 18 -1.17 23.53 -0.53
CA PRO A 18 -1.38 23.50 0.90
C PRO A 18 -2.88 23.50 1.22
N TYR A 19 -3.23 23.04 2.41
CA TYR A 19 -4.61 23.06 2.86
C TYR A 19 -5.10 24.50 3.06
N VAL A 20 -6.07 24.97 2.26
CA VAL A 20 -6.54 26.37 2.26
C VAL A 20 -8.03 26.55 2.55
N TYR A 21 -8.78 25.46 2.73
CA TYR A 21 -10.23 25.52 2.94
C TYR A 21 -10.61 26.27 4.23
N ARG A 22 -11.60 27.17 4.13
CA ARG A 22 -12.25 27.78 5.31
C ARG A 22 -13.80 27.73 5.19
N PRO A 23 -14.49 27.09 6.15
CA PRO A 23 -15.95 26.97 6.11
C PRO A 23 -16.68 28.31 6.30
N ASP A 24 -16.22 29.15 7.24
CA ASP A 24 -16.96 30.34 7.70
C ASP A 24 -16.39 31.69 7.22
N GLY A 25 -15.31 31.69 6.41
CA GLY A 25 -14.48 32.88 6.14
C GLY A 25 -14.85 33.72 4.90
N GLY A 26 -15.80 33.27 4.09
CA GLY A 26 -15.92 33.77 2.71
C GLY A 26 -14.68 33.42 1.88
N LEU A 27 -14.66 33.83 0.60
CA LEU A 27 -13.54 33.57 -0.30
C LEU A 27 -12.33 34.45 0.10
N THR A 28 -11.30 33.84 0.68
CA THR A 28 -10.03 34.50 1.02
C THR A 28 -9.02 34.43 -0.14
N LEU A 29 -7.92 35.17 -0.08
CA LEU A 29 -6.87 35.14 -1.10
C LEU A 29 -6.26 33.73 -1.26
N GLU A 30 -6.14 33.00 -0.17
CA GLU A 30 -5.43 31.73 -0.13
C GLU A 30 -6.31 30.57 -0.58
N GLU A 31 -7.61 30.62 -0.25
CA GLU A 31 -8.60 29.74 -0.87
C GLU A 31 -8.74 30.06 -2.38
N TYR A 32 -8.54 31.33 -2.78
CA TYR A 32 -8.57 31.72 -4.19
C TYR A 32 -7.47 31.03 -5.02
N TRP A 33 -6.31 30.70 -4.44
CA TRP A 33 -5.27 29.92 -5.12
C TRP A 33 -5.77 28.55 -5.59
N PHE A 34 -6.59 27.89 -4.76
CA PHE A 34 -7.21 26.62 -5.14
C PHE A 34 -8.13 26.79 -6.35
N HIS A 35 -8.93 27.85 -6.38
CA HIS A 35 -9.85 28.11 -7.48
C HIS A 35 -9.13 28.55 -8.76
N GLU A 36 -8.06 29.34 -8.65
CA GLU A 36 -7.18 29.65 -9.79
C GLU A 36 -6.57 28.37 -10.38
N ALA A 37 -6.04 27.50 -9.54
CA ALA A 37 -5.49 26.21 -9.98
C ALA A 37 -6.56 25.31 -10.61
N MET A 38 -7.77 25.24 -10.04
CA MET A 38 -8.89 24.52 -10.66
C MET A 38 -9.21 25.05 -12.06
N CYS A 39 -9.30 26.37 -12.23
CA CYS A 39 -9.67 27.00 -13.50
C CYS A 39 -8.58 26.91 -14.57
N ASP A 40 -7.33 27.12 -14.17
CA ASP A 40 -6.22 27.35 -15.09
C ASP A 40 -5.27 26.15 -15.21
N VAL A 41 -5.35 25.15 -14.32
CA VAL A 41 -4.47 23.96 -14.29
C VAL A 41 -5.27 22.66 -14.34
N TYR A 42 -6.05 22.35 -13.30
CA TYR A 42 -6.57 21.00 -13.10
C TYR A 42 -7.70 20.64 -14.07
N LEU A 43 -8.67 21.54 -14.31
CA LEU A 43 -9.70 21.31 -15.33
C LEU A 43 -9.10 21.29 -16.75
N PRO A 44 -8.19 22.21 -17.13
CA PRO A 44 -7.46 22.11 -18.41
C PRO A 44 -6.64 20.82 -18.57
N PHE A 45 -6.05 20.31 -17.48
CA PHE A 45 -5.35 19.03 -17.50
C PHE A 45 -6.32 17.86 -17.74
N VAL A 46 -7.47 17.83 -17.07
CA VAL A 46 -8.51 16.81 -17.31
C VAL A 46 -9.02 16.88 -18.75
N ASP A 47 -9.26 18.08 -19.29
CA ASP A 47 -9.65 18.28 -20.70
C ASP A 47 -8.57 17.78 -21.67
N CYS A 48 -7.30 18.10 -21.41
CA CYS A 48 -6.16 17.58 -22.17
C CYS A 48 -6.12 16.05 -22.16
N MET A 49 -6.22 15.43 -20.98
CA MET A 49 -6.21 13.97 -20.83
C MET A 49 -7.42 13.31 -21.51
N ASP A 50 -8.59 13.94 -21.48
CA ASP A 50 -9.78 13.50 -22.22
C ASP A 50 -9.56 13.51 -23.74
N ARG A 51 -8.94 14.57 -24.27
CA ARG A 51 -8.60 14.65 -25.69
C ARG A 51 -7.54 13.63 -26.11
N LEU A 52 -6.59 13.33 -25.24
CA LEU A 52 -5.56 12.30 -25.48
C LEU A 52 -6.17 10.89 -25.45
N LEU A 53 -7.03 10.62 -24.46
CA LEU A 53 -7.75 9.35 -24.33
C LEU A 53 -8.67 9.11 -25.53
N ASN A 54 -9.49 10.10 -25.90
CA ASN A 54 -10.36 10.02 -27.09
C ASN A 54 -9.55 9.89 -28.38
N GLY A 55 -8.37 10.50 -28.43
CA GLY A 55 -7.42 10.39 -29.53
C GLY A 55 -6.63 9.08 -29.58
N LYS A 56 -6.82 8.17 -28.61
CA LYS A 56 -6.10 6.89 -28.46
C LYS A 56 -4.57 7.07 -28.48
N VAL A 57 -4.07 8.07 -27.76
CA VAL A 57 -2.64 8.35 -27.64
C VAL A 57 -2.01 7.36 -26.66
N CYS A 58 -0.90 6.73 -27.04
CA CYS A 58 -0.19 5.72 -26.23
C CYS A 58 1.12 6.25 -25.62
N SER A 59 1.03 7.41 -24.97
CA SER A 59 2.16 8.09 -24.31
C SER A 59 1.87 8.28 -22.83
N PRO A 60 2.31 7.36 -21.96
CA PRO A 60 1.96 7.40 -20.55
C PRO A 60 2.78 8.45 -19.79
N VAL A 61 2.18 9.00 -18.73
CA VAL A 61 2.86 9.92 -17.80
C VAL A 61 2.71 9.44 -16.36
N THR A 62 3.54 9.92 -15.44
CA THR A 62 3.37 9.68 -14.00
C THR A 62 2.78 10.93 -13.37
N LEU A 63 1.72 10.78 -12.57
CA LEU A 63 1.07 11.86 -11.85
C LEU A 63 1.12 11.56 -10.34
N SER A 64 1.82 12.43 -9.60
CA SER A 64 1.73 12.49 -8.16
C SER A 64 0.59 13.43 -7.75
N VAL A 65 -0.26 13.01 -6.82
CA VAL A 65 -1.26 13.89 -6.21
C VAL A 65 -1.17 13.79 -4.68
N SER A 66 -1.05 14.95 -4.02
CA SER A 66 -1.01 14.99 -2.55
C SER A 66 -2.38 14.66 -1.93
N PRO A 67 -2.45 13.89 -0.82
CA PRO A 67 -3.70 13.57 -0.12
C PRO A 67 -4.50 14.79 0.35
N VAL A 68 -3.80 15.86 0.74
CA VAL A 68 -4.44 17.15 1.06
C VAL A 68 -5.18 17.76 -0.12
N LEU A 69 -4.61 17.70 -1.33
CA LEU A 69 -5.28 18.19 -2.55
C LEU A 69 -6.48 17.31 -2.92
N LEU A 70 -6.37 15.99 -2.79
CA LEU A 70 -7.50 15.07 -3.00
C LEU A 70 -8.68 15.41 -2.06
N SER A 71 -8.38 15.72 -0.80
CA SER A 71 -9.39 16.10 0.19
C SER A 71 -10.07 17.43 -0.18
N MET A 72 -9.32 18.41 -0.72
CA MET A 72 -9.91 19.66 -1.21
C MET A 72 -10.73 19.48 -2.49
N TRP A 73 -10.33 18.58 -3.40
CA TRP A 73 -11.14 18.24 -4.58
C TRP A 73 -12.45 17.53 -4.22
N GLU A 74 -12.50 16.75 -3.15
CA GLU A 74 -13.72 16.08 -2.68
C GLU A 74 -14.69 17.04 -1.96
N ASN A 75 -14.20 18.20 -1.48
CA ASN A 75 -15.00 19.15 -0.70
C ASN A 75 -16.12 19.81 -1.54
N PRO A 76 -17.41 19.59 -1.22
CA PRO A 76 -18.53 20.13 -2.00
C PRO A 76 -18.63 21.66 -2.00
N GLU A 77 -18.23 22.33 -0.91
CA GLU A 77 -18.25 23.79 -0.84
C GLU A 77 -17.21 24.41 -1.77
N LEU A 78 -16.00 23.85 -1.80
CA LEU A 78 -14.97 24.28 -2.75
C LEU A 78 -15.37 24.01 -4.21
N GLN A 79 -16.06 22.90 -4.48
CA GLN A 79 -16.60 22.61 -5.81
C GLN A 79 -17.63 23.66 -6.25
N GLU A 80 -18.59 24.01 -5.38
CA GLU A 80 -19.61 25.01 -5.72
C GLU A 80 -19.01 26.42 -5.85
N ARG A 81 -18.09 26.81 -4.96
CA ARG A 81 -17.36 28.09 -5.09
C ARG A 81 -16.58 28.17 -6.40
N THR A 82 -15.95 27.07 -6.83
CA THR A 82 -15.30 26.98 -8.16
C THR A 82 -16.30 27.19 -9.29
N ARG A 83 -17.48 26.57 -9.21
CA ARG A 83 -18.56 26.72 -10.19
C ARG A 83 -19.03 28.18 -10.29
N GLU A 84 -19.20 28.85 -9.15
CA GLU A 84 -19.54 30.27 -9.11
C GLU A 84 -18.46 31.16 -9.73
N ILE A 85 -17.19 30.92 -9.41
CA ILE A 85 -16.06 31.67 -9.96
C ILE A 85 -16.01 31.51 -11.48
N LEU A 86 -16.18 30.29 -12.02
CA LEU A 86 -16.24 30.05 -13.46
C LEU A 86 -17.41 30.80 -14.12
N LYS A 87 -18.62 30.78 -13.53
CA LYS A 87 -19.78 31.55 -14.02
C LYS A 87 -19.47 33.05 -14.09
N ARG A 88 -18.87 33.61 -13.03
CA ARG A 88 -18.47 35.02 -12.98
C ARG A 88 -17.38 35.34 -14.00
N ARG A 89 -16.40 34.45 -14.21
CA ARG A 89 -15.37 34.62 -15.25
C ARG A 89 -15.99 34.60 -16.65
N VAL A 90 -16.96 33.74 -16.94
CA VAL A 90 -17.68 33.74 -18.23
C VAL A 90 -18.43 35.05 -18.44
N GLU A 91 -19.13 35.54 -17.41
CA GLU A 91 -19.83 36.83 -17.45
C GLU A 91 -18.86 38.00 -17.72
N LEU A 92 -17.73 38.03 -17.00
CA LEU A 92 -16.69 39.05 -17.16
C LEU A 92 -16.17 39.08 -18.60
N GLY A 93 -15.95 37.93 -19.23
CA GLY A 93 -15.49 37.88 -20.62
C GLY A 93 -16.48 38.47 -21.62
N ARG A 94 -17.79 38.30 -21.36
CA ARG A 94 -18.83 38.99 -22.14
C ARG A 94 -18.75 40.52 -21.97
N LYS A 95 -18.57 40.99 -20.74
CA LYS A 95 -18.43 42.43 -20.45
C LYS A 95 -17.14 43.01 -21.02
N GLU A 96 -16.03 42.28 -20.95
CA GLU A 96 -14.76 42.69 -21.56
C GLU A 96 -14.87 42.78 -23.08
N LYS A 97 -15.58 41.84 -23.72
CA LYS A 97 -15.85 41.94 -25.17
C LYS A 97 -16.58 43.24 -25.53
N GLU A 98 -17.58 43.62 -24.74
CA GLU A 98 -18.34 44.88 -24.93
C GLU A 98 -17.46 46.10 -24.64
N ARG A 99 -16.71 46.10 -23.52
CA ARG A 99 -15.80 47.18 -23.11
C ARG A 99 -14.66 47.41 -24.12
N LEU A 100 -14.22 46.35 -24.78
CA LEU A 100 -13.09 46.37 -25.72
C LEU A 100 -13.53 46.42 -27.19
N THR A 101 -14.78 46.78 -27.50
CA THR A 101 -15.32 46.79 -28.88
C THR A 101 -14.42 47.56 -29.86
N ASP A 102 -13.81 48.67 -29.42
CA ASP A 102 -12.90 49.50 -30.23
C ASP A 102 -11.46 48.94 -30.32
N LYS A 103 -11.18 47.82 -29.66
CA LYS A 103 -9.87 47.14 -29.59
C LYS A 103 -10.04 45.68 -30.06
N PRO A 104 -10.08 45.40 -31.38
CA PRO A 104 -10.50 44.11 -31.91
C PRO A 104 -9.62 42.92 -31.48
N GLY A 105 -8.31 43.11 -31.29
CA GLY A 105 -7.40 42.08 -30.77
C GLY A 105 -7.78 41.64 -29.34
N PRO A 106 -7.70 42.55 -28.34
CA PRO A 106 -8.16 42.27 -26.98
C PRO A 106 -9.60 41.77 -26.87
N ALA A 107 -10.55 42.29 -27.66
CA ALA A 107 -11.93 41.79 -27.69
C ALA A 107 -12.02 40.34 -28.17
N SER A 108 -11.23 39.95 -29.17
CA SER A 108 -11.15 38.56 -29.62
C SER A 108 -10.56 37.65 -28.55
N LEU A 109 -9.55 38.11 -27.80
CA LEU A 109 -8.98 37.35 -26.69
C LEU A 109 -9.98 37.19 -25.54
N ALA A 110 -10.71 38.24 -25.17
CA ALA A 110 -11.76 38.20 -24.16
C ALA A 110 -12.82 37.14 -24.51
N TYR A 111 -13.23 37.10 -25.78
CA TYR A 111 -14.16 36.08 -26.26
C TYR A 111 -13.59 34.66 -26.18
N ARG A 112 -12.30 34.46 -26.53
CA ARG A 112 -11.62 33.16 -26.41
C ARG A 112 -11.51 32.70 -24.95
N TYR A 113 -11.17 33.59 -24.03
CA TYR A 113 -11.12 33.28 -22.60
C TYR A 113 -12.49 32.95 -22.04
N ALA A 114 -13.53 33.71 -22.42
CA ALA A 114 -14.92 33.40 -22.04
C ALA A 114 -15.34 31.99 -22.51
N GLY A 115 -15.00 31.63 -23.75
CA GLY A 115 -15.23 30.29 -24.29
C GLY A 115 -14.52 29.22 -23.48
N ARG A 116 -13.22 29.39 -23.20
CA ARG A 116 -12.45 28.45 -22.37
C ARG A 116 -13.07 28.27 -20.99
N TYR A 117 -13.44 29.35 -20.29
CA TYR A 117 -14.06 29.23 -18.97
C TYR A 117 -15.45 28.60 -19.02
N ALA A 118 -16.21 28.81 -20.10
CA ALA A 118 -17.48 28.13 -20.33
C ALA A 118 -17.26 26.62 -20.56
N ASP A 119 -16.22 26.23 -21.30
CA ASP A 119 -15.85 24.83 -21.50
C ASP A 119 -15.41 24.18 -20.19
N MET A 120 -14.64 24.88 -19.35
CA MET A 120 -14.24 24.38 -18.02
C MET A 120 -15.44 24.23 -17.07
N LEU A 121 -16.39 25.16 -17.12
CA LEU A 121 -17.65 25.04 -16.37
C LEU A 121 -18.46 23.83 -16.84
N ALA A 122 -18.61 23.66 -18.15
CA ALA A 122 -19.30 22.52 -18.73
C ALA A 122 -18.60 21.20 -18.42
N LEU A 123 -17.26 21.17 -18.38
CA LEU A 123 -16.49 20.00 -17.95
C LEU A 123 -16.73 19.70 -16.47
N LEU A 124 -16.67 20.70 -15.60
CA LEU A 124 -16.93 20.56 -14.16
C LEU A 124 -18.34 20.03 -13.90
N ASP A 125 -19.35 20.52 -14.63
CA ASP A 125 -20.72 20.00 -14.61
C ASP A 125 -20.78 18.55 -15.11
N LYS A 126 -20.12 18.25 -16.25
CA LYS A 126 -20.10 16.93 -16.87
C LYS A 126 -19.51 15.85 -15.97
N ILE A 127 -18.50 16.19 -15.17
CA ILE A 127 -17.86 15.26 -14.23
C ILE A 127 -18.49 15.32 -12.83
N ASP A 128 -19.60 16.06 -12.65
CA ASP A 128 -20.29 16.22 -11.36
C ASP A 128 -19.35 16.71 -10.24
N GLY A 129 -18.40 17.60 -10.58
CA GLY A 129 -17.35 18.07 -9.66
C GLY A 129 -16.28 17.03 -9.28
N LYS A 130 -16.44 15.76 -9.70
CA LYS A 130 -15.64 14.63 -9.23
C LYS A 130 -14.39 14.42 -10.09
N MET A 131 -13.29 15.07 -9.71
CA MET A 131 -11.98 14.92 -10.35
C MET A 131 -11.38 13.52 -10.17
N ILE A 132 -11.51 12.93 -8.98
CA ILE A 132 -10.84 11.67 -8.58
C ILE A 132 -11.24 10.48 -9.47
N PRO A 133 -12.54 10.22 -9.75
CA PRO A 133 -12.94 9.18 -10.69
C PRO A 133 -12.39 9.36 -12.11
N ARG A 134 -12.15 10.59 -12.57
CA ARG A 134 -11.53 10.85 -13.88
C ARG A 134 -10.07 10.45 -13.90
N LEU A 135 -9.32 10.77 -12.84
CA LEU A 135 -7.93 10.32 -12.72
C LEU A 135 -7.85 8.79 -12.64
N ARG A 136 -8.76 8.14 -11.90
CA ARG A 136 -8.86 6.67 -11.88
C ARG A 136 -9.08 6.11 -13.27
N LEU A 137 -9.99 6.69 -14.06
CA LEU A 137 -10.21 6.29 -15.45
C LEU A 137 -8.93 6.39 -16.29
N TYR A 138 -8.17 7.48 -16.18
CA TYR A 138 -6.91 7.62 -16.92
C TYR A 138 -5.87 6.58 -16.52
N ALA A 139 -5.84 6.21 -15.23
CA ALA A 139 -4.96 5.16 -14.71
C ALA A 139 -5.35 3.77 -15.23
N ASP A 140 -6.64 3.45 -15.21
CA ASP A 140 -7.18 2.19 -15.73
C ASP A 140 -6.93 2.01 -17.23
N ARG A 141 -6.81 3.13 -17.96
CA ARG A 141 -6.48 3.15 -19.39
C ARG A 141 -4.97 3.20 -19.67
N GLY A 142 -4.14 3.19 -18.63
CA GLY A 142 -2.67 3.25 -18.75
C GLY A 142 -2.14 4.57 -19.29
N LEU A 143 -2.96 5.65 -19.30
CA LEU A 143 -2.53 6.98 -19.73
C LEU A 143 -1.73 7.69 -18.63
N ILE A 144 -2.08 7.43 -17.36
CA ILE A 144 -1.33 7.94 -16.21
C ILE A 144 -0.96 6.81 -15.25
N GLN A 145 0.23 6.85 -14.67
CA GLN A 145 0.55 6.13 -13.44
C GLN A 145 0.34 7.06 -12.25
N LEU A 146 -0.56 6.71 -11.33
CA LEU A 146 -0.82 7.48 -10.12
C LEU A 146 0.11 7.06 -8.97
N ILE A 147 0.67 8.05 -8.27
CA ILE A 147 1.38 7.88 -7.01
C ILE A 147 0.93 8.95 -5.99
N PRO A 148 0.97 8.69 -4.68
CA PRO A 148 0.72 9.71 -3.66
C PRO A 148 1.96 10.59 -3.43
N ALA A 149 1.75 11.72 -2.76
CA ALA A 149 2.77 12.36 -1.93
C ALA A 149 2.47 12.12 -0.43
N ALA A 150 3.40 12.44 0.47
CA ALA A 150 3.14 12.38 1.92
C ALA A 150 1.96 13.31 2.32
N ALA A 151 1.22 12.96 3.38
CA ALA A 151 -0.17 13.40 3.60
C ALA A 151 -0.40 14.91 3.48
N THR A 152 0.37 15.72 4.21
CA THR A 152 0.30 17.19 4.17
C THR A 152 1.52 17.82 3.50
N HIS A 153 2.21 17.06 2.65
CA HIS A 153 3.44 17.49 1.99
C HIS A 153 4.53 18.01 2.96
N PRO A 154 4.88 17.29 4.03
CA PRO A 154 5.90 17.73 4.97
C PRO A 154 7.34 17.54 4.45
N PHE A 155 8.28 18.39 4.86
CA PHE A 155 9.70 18.14 4.60
C PHE A 155 10.27 17.08 5.57
N LEU A 156 10.05 15.80 5.23
CA LEU A 156 10.35 14.62 6.05
C LEU A 156 11.78 14.54 6.63
N PRO A 157 12.86 14.98 5.94
CA PRO A 157 14.21 14.87 6.48
C PRO A 157 14.46 15.60 7.81
N LEU A 158 13.61 16.56 8.18
CA LEU A 158 13.76 17.37 9.39
C LEU A 158 12.88 16.92 10.56
N PHE A 159 12.17 15.79 10.43
CA PHE A 159 11.36 15.21 11.50
C PHE A 159 12.26 14.70 12.63
N LYS A 160 11.83 14.89 13.88
CA LYS A 160 12.56 14.41 15.06
C LYS A 160 12.26 12.94 15.34
N THR A 161 11.00 12.54 15.18
CA THR A 161 10.54 11.17 15.49
C THR A 161 10.22 10.36 14.23
N GLU A 162 10.57 9.07 14.23
CA GLU A 162 10.23 8.15 13.14
C GLU A 162 8.71 7.94 13.06
N GLU A 163 8.03 8.00 14.21
CA GLU A 163 6.59 7.85 14.33
C GLU A 163 5.83 8.97 13.59
N ALA A 164 6.30 10.21 13.66
CA ALA A 164 5.68 11.31 12.94
C ALA A 164 5.88 11.18 11.42
N ALA A 165 7.06 10.75 10.97
CA ALA A 165 7.32 10.46 9.57
C ALA A 165 6.49 9.27 9.07
N PHE A 166 6.38 8.21 9.88
CA PHE A 166 5.52 7.06 9.62
C PHE A 166 4.05 7.46 9.51
N ALA A 167 3.54 8.31 10.41
CA ALA A 167 2.15 8.75 10.38
C ALA A 167 1.80 9.52 9.09
N GLN A 168 2.69 10.39 8.62
CA GLN A 168 2.54 11.12 7.35
C GLN A 168 2.51 10.17 6.14
N LEU A 169 3.42 9.19 6.10
CA LEU A 169 3.53 8.23 5.00
C LEU A 169 2.41 7.18 5.02
N TYR A 170 2.05 6.69 6.22
CA TYR A 170 0.94 5.77 6.42
C TYR A 170 -0.38 6.40 5.98
N THR A 171 -0.65 7.64 6.41
CA THR A 171 -1.85 8.38 6.02
C THR A 171 -1.92 8.60 4.51
N ALA A 172 -0.78 8.87 3.87
CA ALA A 172 -0.71 8.96 2.41
C ALA A 172 -1.12 7.66 1.71
N VAL A 173 -0.61 6.51 2.17
CA VAL A 173 -0.96 5.20 1.59
C VAL A 173 -2.41 4.84 1.85
N THR A 174 -2.95 5.12 3.04
CA THR A 174 -4.36 4.82 3.36
C THR A 174 -5.33 5.69 2.59
N GLU A 175 -5.06 7.00 2.50
CA GLU A 175 -5.92 7.91 1.74
C GLU A 175 -5.85 7.62 0.24
N PHE A 176 -4.66 7.32 -0.30
CA PHE A 176 -4.53 6.90 -1.69
C PHE A 176 -5.38 5.65 -1.99
N ARG A 177 -5.31 4.63 -1.11
CA ARG A 177 -6.14 3.42 -1.23
C ARG A 177 -7.63 3.73 -1.14
N ARG A 178 -8.03 4.62 -0.23
CA ARG A 178 -9.42 5.06 -0.08
C ARG A 178 -9.95 5.71 -1.36
N TYR A 179 -9.19 6.61 -1.97
CA TYR A 179 -9.63 7.34 -3.15
C TYR A 179 -9.58 6.53 -4.44
N PHE A 180 -8.56 5.68 -4.62
CA PHE A 180 -8.32 5.02 -5.90
C PHE A 180 -8.59 3.51 -5.92
N GLY A 181 -8.76 2.87 -4.74
CA GLY A 181 -9.11 1.44 -4.63
C GLY A 181 -7.93 0.47 -4.79
N PHE A 182 -6.69 0.95 -4.92
CA PHE A 182 -5.48 0.12 -5.02
C PHE A 182 -4.31 0.69 -4.21
N ALA A 183 -3.34 -0.17 -3.90
CA ALA A 183 -2.13 0.24 -3.19
C ALA A 183 -1.13 0.94 -4.12
N PRO A 184 -0.51 2.05 -3.70
CA PRO A 184 0.53 2.69 -4.50
C PRO A 184 1.82 1.87 -4.46
N SER A 185 2.52 1.79 -5.60
CA SER A 185 3.81 1.10 -5.72
C SER A 185 5.02 2.00 -5.48
N GLY A 186 4.84 3.31 -5.49
CA GLY A 186 5.88 4.31 -5.26
C GLY A 186 5.28 5.60 -4.72
N ILE A 187 6.12 6.57 -4.40
CA ILE A 187 5.73 7.83 -3.75
C ILE A 187 6.52 9.01 -4.29
N TRP A 188 5.90 10.18 -4.30
CA TRP A 188 6.60 11.45 -4.36
C TRP A 188 6.94 11.91 -2.94
N LEU A 189 8.22 11.89 -2.59
CA LEU A 189 8.64 12.50 -1.34
C LEU A 189 8.55 14.02 -1.49
N PRO A 190 7.89 14.74 -0.57
CA PRO A 190 7.80 16.19 -0.65
C PRO A 190 9.17 16.80 -0.85
N GLU A 191 9.26 17.63 -1.89
CA GLU A 191 10.47 18.33 -2.27
C GLU A 191 11.64 17.43 -2.71
N CYS A 192 11.34 16.18 -3.10
CA CYS A 192 12.33 15.11 -3.21
C CYS A 192 13.21 14.99 -1.95
N GLY A 193 12.68 15.41 -0.79
CA GLY A 193 13.36 15.47 0.49
C GLY A 193 13.63 14.07 1.01
N TYR A 194 14.90 13.67 1.01
CA TYR A 194 15.30 12.31 1.36
C TYR A 194 16.39 12.28 2.42
N THR A 195 16.36 11.22 3.22
CA THR A 195 17.45 10.76 4.06
C THR A 195 17.36 9.23 4.17
N PRO A 196 18.48 8.50 4.32
CA PRO A 196 18.46 7.04 4.45
C PRO A 196 17.53 6.51 5.54
N LYS A 197 17.21 7.31 6.56
CA LYS A 197 16.28 6.93 7.63
C LYS A 197 14.84 6.69 7.15
N LEU A 198 14.45 7.25 6.00
CA LEU A 198 13.10 7.08 5.46
C LEU A 198 12.91 5.73 4.76
N GLU A 199 13.98 5.14 4.25
CA GLU A 199 13.92 3.93 3.42
C GLU A 199 13.23 2.74 4.11
N PRO A 200 13.55 2.37 5.37
CA PRO A 200 12.84 1.30 6.06
C PRO A 200 11.34 1.58 6.23
N ILE A 201 10.95 2.85 6.39
CA ILE A 201 9.55 3.27 6.54
C ILE A 201 8.81 3.09 5.21
N LEU A 202 9.42 3.52 4.10
CA LEU A 202 8.86 3.39 2.76
C LEU A 202 8.62 1.93 2.38
N LEU A 203 9.64 1.08 2.57
CA LEU A 203 9.57 -0.34 2.24
C LEU A 203 8.53 -1.07 3.11
N ARG A 204 8.45 -0.75 4.41
CA ARG A 204 7.42 -1.30 5.32
C ARG A 204 6.00 -0.98 4.86
N LEU A 205 5.79 0.16 4.20
CA LEU A 205 4.49 0.59 3.68
C LEU A 205 4.20 0.04 2.27
N GLY A 206 5.11 -0.75 1.69
CA GLY A 206 4.99 -1.32 0.34
C GLY A 206 5.35 -0.34 -0.78
N LEU A 207 6.00 0.78 -0.46
CA LEU A 207 6.46 1.77 -1.43
C LEU A 207 7.84 1.36 -1.94
N ARG A 208 7.90 0.93 -3.21
CA ARG A 208 9.08 0.30 -3.81
C ARG A 208 9.96 1.27 -4.57
N PHE A 209 9.41 2.40 -5.03
CA PHE A 209 10.19 3.43 -5.74
C PHE A 209 9.89 4.85 -5.28
N THR A 210 10.86 5.73 -5.50
CA THR A 210 10.72 7.18 -5.37
C THR A 210 11.54 7.90 -6.44
N ILE A 211 11.29 9.20 -6.59
CA ILE A 211 12.03 10.09 -7.50
C ILE A 211 12.83 11.06 -6.63
N LEU A 212 14.13 11.18 -6.92
CA LEU A 212 15.07 11.99 -6.14
C LEU A 212 15.91 12.91 -7.02
N GLU A 213 16.58 13.86 -6.39
CA GLU A 213 17.66 14.64 -7.01
C GLU A 213 18.92 13.76 -7.20
N ALA A 214 19.75 14.10 -8.19
CA ALA A 214 21.02 13.40 -8.40
C ALA A 214 21.99 13.59 -7.20
N PRO A 215 22.69 12.53 -6.72
CA PRO A 215 23.43 12.52 -5.45
C PRO A 215 24.59 13.54 -5.28
N ASP A 216 25.13 14.11 -6.36
CA ASP A 216 26.41 14.82 -6.31
C ASP A 216 26.32 16.28 -5.87
N GLY A 217 25.13 16.86 -5.63
CA GLY A 217 24.96 18.24 -5.12
C GLY A 217 25.60 19.35 -5.97
N LYS A 218 26.25 18.99 -7.09
CA LYS A 218 26.78 19.84 -8.13
C LYS A 218 25.78 19.80 -9.26
N SER A 219 24.66 20.49 -9.05
CA SER A 219 23.77 20.97 -10.10
C SER A 219 24.49 21.99 -10.99
N GLY A 220 25.60 21.58 -11.59
CA GLY A 220 26.19 22.23 -12.75
C GLY A 220 25.62 21.55 -13.98
N ALA A 221 25.00 22.34 -14.87
CA ALA A 221 24.60 21.91 -16.20
C ALA A 221 25.63 20.94 -16.83
N GLY A 222 25.23 19.68 -17.04
CA GLY A 222 26.03 18.72 -17.80
C GLY A 222 26.01 17.24 -17.42
N GLN A 223 25.39 16.79 -16.32
CA GLN A 223 25.13 15.35 -16.15
C GLN A 223 23.80 14.99 -16.85
N GLY A 224 23.90 14.20 -17.92
CA GLY A 224 22.74 13.74 -18.69
C GLY A 224 22.00 12.58 -18.03
N SER A 225 21.01 12.04 -18.73
CA SER A 225 20.16 10.94 -18.26
C SER A 225 20.97 9.74 -17.72
N ALA A 226 20.59 9.24 -16.54
CA ALA A 226 21.21 8.10 -15.87
C ALA A 226 20.27 6.88 -15.85
N ALA A 227 20.83 5.69 -15.65
CA ALA A 227 20.03 4.50 -15.40
C ALA A 227 19.48 4.54 -13.96
N PRO A 228 18.19 4.21 -13.74
CA PRO A 228 17.64 4.01 -12.41
C PRO A 228 18.38 2.90 -11.67
N TYR A 229 18.50 3.04 -10.36
CA TYR A 229 19.21 2.08 -9.52
C TYR A 229 18.38 1.62 -8.33
N VAL A 230 18.79 0.51 -7.72
CA VAL A 230 18.24 0.00 -6.47
C VAL A 230 19.26 0.17 -5.35
N THR A 231 18.81 0.68 -4.21
CA THR A 231 19.60 0.78 -2.97
C THR A 231 19.85 -0.61 -2.35
N PRO A 232 20.74 -0.75 -1.35
CA PRO A 232 21.00 -2.03 -0.70
C PRO A 232 19.77 -2.67 -0.04
N ASP A 233 18.85 -1.87 0.52
CA ASP A 233 17.65 -2.39 1.21
C ASP A 233 16.46 -2.59 0.25
N GLY A 234 16.61 -2.22 -1.02
CA GLY A 234 15.66 -2.57 -2.10
C GLY A 234 14.80 -1.43 -2.64
N LEU A 235 15.02 -0.19 -2.22
CA LEU A 235 14.32 0.98 -2.77
C LEU A 235 14.83 1.32 -4.18
N GLN A 236 13.91 1.39 -5.15
CA GLN A 236 14.20 1.81 -6.52
C GLN A 236 14.22 3.34 -6.60
N VAL A 237 15.29 3.91 -7.13
CA VAL A 237 15.49 5.36 -7.21
C VAL A 237 15.59 5.80 -8.67
N PHE A 238 14.73 6.76 -9.02
CA PHE A 238 14.77 7.47 -10.29
C PHE A 238 15.31 8.88 -10.06
N THR A 239 16.45 9.22 -10.66
CA THR A 239 17.08 10.54 -10.45
C THR A 239 16.66 11.53 -11.54
N ARG A 240 16.23 12.73 -11.13
CA ARG A 240 15.81 13.79 -12.06
C ARG A 240 16.92 14.18 -13.04
N ASP A 241 16.56 14.36 -14.31
CA ASP A 241 17.43 14.93 -15.34
C ASP A 241 17.30 16.46 -15.32
N ALA A 242 18.20 17.11 -14.58
CA ALA A 242 18.16 18.56 -14.40
C ALA A 242 18.31 19.34 -15.72
N ALA A 243 19.07 18.81 -16.69
CA ALA A 243 19.30 19.48 -17.97
C ALA A 243 18.04 19.45 -18.84
N ALA A 244 17.39 18.30 -18.95
CA ALA A 244 16.12 18.17 -19.67
C ALA A 244 15.01 18.98 -18.98
N SER A 245 14.91 18.91 -17.65
CA SER A 245 13.92 19.68 -16.89
C SER A 245 14.11 21.21 -17.02
N ALA A 246 15.35 21.70 -17.12
CA ALA A 246 15.63 23.13 -17.24
C ALA A 246 15.01 23.78 -18.49
N LEU A 247 14.84 23.04 -19.58
CA LEU A 247 14.19 23.54 -20.81
C LEU A 247 12.73 23.96 -20.57
N VAL A 248 12.07 23.36 -19.59
CA VAL A 248 10.66 23.63 -19.28
C VAL A 248 10.53 24.48 -18.02
N TRP A 249 11.43 24.31 -17.04
CA TRP A 249 11.35 24.99 -15.74
C TRP A 249 12.05 26.36 -15.70
N SER A 250 13.09 26.58 -16.50
CA SER A 250 13.88 27.82 -16.41
C SER A 250 13.09 29.01 -16.92
N ARG A 251 12.98 30.06 -16.10
CA ARG A 251 12.40 31.35 -16.51
C ARG A 251 13.26 32.07 -17.53
N ASP A 252 14.59 32.02 -17.38
CA ASP A 252 15.52 32.83 -18.17
C ASP A 252 15.92 32.15 -19.47
N SER A 253 15.94 30.81 -19.49
CA SER A 253 16.45 30.01 -20.60
C SER A 253 15.51 28.89 -21.06
N GLY A 254 14.37 28.72 -20.38
CA GLY A 254 13.37 27.72 -20.72
C GLY A 254 12.23 28.27 -21.57
N TYR A 255 11.39 27.38 -22.06
CA TYR A 255 10.27 27.69 -22.94
C TYR A 255 9.33 28.75 -22.36
N PRO A 256 8.88 28.69 -21.09
CA PRO A 256 7.88 29.62 -20.58
C PRO A 256 8.29 31.10 -20.63
N GLY A 257 9.60 31.39 -20.64
CA GLY A 257 10.12 32.75 -20.72
C GLY A 257 10.06 33.40 -22.11
N HIS A 258 9.62 32.66 -23.14
CA HIS A 258 9.67 33.17 -24.52
C HIS A 258 8.80 34.43 -24.72
N PRO A 259 9.29 35.48 -25.41
CA PRO A 259 8.59 36.77 -25.55
C PRO A 259 7.20 36.74 -26.20
N ASP A 260 6.83 35.63 -26.84
CA ASP A 260 5.53 35.43 -27.51
C ASP A 260 4.49 34.73 -26.62
N TYR A 261 4.88 34.19 -25.47
CA TYR A 261 3.94 33.61 -24.52
C TYR A 261 3.23 34.67 -23.67
N ARG A 262 2.06 34.29 -23.16
CA ARG A 262 1.21 35.16 -22.36
C ARG A 262 1.94 35.64 -21.10
N GLU A 263 1.91 36.95 -20.86
CA GLU A 263 2.46 37.55 -19.66
C GLU A 263 1.61 37.20 -18.43
N TYR A 264 2.25 36.60 -17.43
CA TYR A 264 1.58 36.17 -16.21
C TYR A 264 1.19 37.36 -15.32
N TYR A 265 2.04 38.38 -15.21
CA TYR A 265 1.87 39.46 -14.23
C TYR A 265 0.91 40.58 -14.67
N ARG A 266 0.32 40.49 -15.87
CA ARG A 266 -0.57 41.51 -16.44
C ARG A 266 -2.00 40.99 -16.53
N ASP A 267 -2.78 41.20 -15.47
CA ASP A 267 -4.18 40.80 -15.36
C ASP A 267 -5.08 42.00 -15.02
N ILE A 268 -6.25 42.06 -15.65
CA ILE A 268 -7.18 43.18 -15.45
C ILE A 268 -7.70 43.32 -14.02
N GLY A 269 -7.67 42.24 -13.22
CA GLY A 269 -8.02 42.30 -11.80
C GLY A 269 -7.12 43.26 -11.02
N TYR A 270 -5.82 43.29 -11.35
CA TYR A 270 -4.86 44.22 -10.75
C TYR A 270 -4.82 45.57 -11.45
N GLU A 271 -4.85 45.59 -12.79
CA GLU A 271 -4.76 46.83 -13.56
C GLU A 271 -5.98 47.73 -13.31
N LEU A 272 -7.19 47.18 -13.39
CA LEU A 272 -8.44 47.93 -13.15
C LEU A 272 -8.69 48.12 -11.66
N GLY A 273 -8.27 47.16 -10.82
CA GLY A 273 -8.38 47.25 -9.37
C GLY A 273 -7.55 48.38 -8.77
N ARG A 274 -6.50 48.83 -9.47
CA ARG A 274 -5.68 50.00 -9.11
C ARG A 274 -5.96 51.23 -10.01
N GLY A 275 -6.94 51.12 -10.90
CA GLY A 275 -7.31 52.15 -11.87
C GLY A 275 -8.23 53.22 -11.29
N THR A 276 -9.00 53.87 -12.16
CA THR A 276 -9.99 54.89 -11.78
C THR A 276 -11.12 54.31 -10.93
N PRO A 277 -11.87 55.13 -10.15
CA PRO A 277 -13.01 54.64 -9.38
C PRO A 277 -14.07 53.88 -10.19
N ALA A 278 -14.27 54.26 -11.46
CA ALA A 278 -15.18 53.56 -12.37
C ALA A 278 -14.63 52.18 -12.77
N GLU A 279 -13.33 52.05 -13.01
CA GLU A 279 -12.67 50.77 -13.30
C GLU A 279 -12.65 49.85 -12.08
N GLN A 280 -12.41 50.41 -10.89
CA GLN A 280 -12.50 49.67 -9.63
C GLN A 280 -13.92 49.15 -9.39
N ALA A 281 -14.95 49.99 -9.60
CA ALA A 281 -16.35 49.59 -9.49
C ALA A 281 -16.73 48.51 -10.51
N TYR A 282 -16.19 48.58 -11.73
CA TYR A 282 -16.40 47.58 -12.77
C TYR A 282 -15.84 46.21 -12.41
N ILE A 283 -14.61 46.15 -11.89
CA ILE A 283 -13.92 44.88 -11.60
C ILE A 283 -14.29 44.30 -10.23
N ARG A 284 -14.85 45.11 -9.33
CA ARG A 284 -15.21 44.75 -7.94
C ARG A 284 -15.94 43.42 -7.77
N PRO A 285 -16.89 43.01 -8.63
CA PRO A 285 -17.61 41.73 -8.47
C PRO A 285 -16.77 40.48 -8.81
N TYR A 286 -15.59 40.66 -9.41
CA TYR A 286 -14.75 39.60 -9.97
C TYR A 286 -13.41 39.42 -9.25
N VAL A 287 -13.16 40.22 -8.22
CA VAL A 287 -12.01 40.11 -7.30
C VAL A 287 -12.50 39.62 -5.93
N LEU A 288 -11.64 39.66 -4.91
CA LEU A 288 -12.00 39.17 -3.59
C LEU A 288 -13.18 39.96 -2.96
N PRO A 289 -14.01 39.32 -2.11
CA PRO A 289 -15.19 39.96 -1.53
C PRO A 289 -14.90 41.21 -0.69
N ASP A 290 -13.72 41.32 -0.10
CA ASP A 290 -13.25 42.49 0.66
C ASP A 290 -12.81 43.67 -0.25
N GLY A 291 -12.71 43.43 -1.57
CA GLY A 291 -12.26 44.39 -2.56
C GLY A 291 -10.76 44.31 -2.88
N THR A 292 -10.02 43.39 -2.24
CA THR A 292 -8.62 43.14 -2.54
C THR A 292 -8.48 42.68 -4.00
N PRO A 293 -7.63 43.33 -4.83
CA PRO A 293 -7.38 42.91 -6.21
C PRO A 293 -6.87 41.47 -6.27
N ALA A 294 -7.42 40.68 -7.19
CA ALA A 294 -7.02 39.29 -7.44
C ALA A 294 -7.05 38.99 -8.94
N ALA A 295 -6.32 37.97 -9.39
CA ALA A 295 -6.26 37.66 -10.81
C ALA A 295 -7.62 37.16 -11.32
N THR A 296 -8.06 37.67 -12.46
CA THR A 296 -9.32 37.28 -13.10
C THR A 296 -9.13 36.21 -14.17
N GLY A 297 -7.90 36.00 -14.61
CA GLY A 297 -7.54 35.13 -15.73
C GLY A 297 -7.54 35.83 -17.09
N TYR A 298 -8.07 37.05 -17.15
CA TYR A 298 -8.10 37.88 -18.36
C TYR A 298 -6.81 38.70 -18.49
N LYS A 299 -5.87 38.16 -19.27
CA LYS A 299 -4.52 38.70 -19.50
C LYS A 299 -4.30 38.94 -21.00
N TYR A 300 -3.95 40.16 -21.40
CA TYR A 300 -3.91 40.56 -22.82
C TYR A 300 -2.51 40.87 -23.36
N CYS A 301 -1.48 40.76 -22.53
CA CYS A 301 -0.10 41.08 -22.89
C CYS A 301 0.75 39.81 -23.04
N ARG A 302 1.86 39.93 -23.79
CA ARG A 302 2.95 38.93 -23.85
C ARG A 302 4.21 39.45 -23.14
N ILE A 303 5.17 38.57 -22.88
CA ILE A 303 6.32 38.79 -21.97
C ILE A 303 7.27 39.96 -22.34
N THR A 304 7.16 40.56 -23.53
CA THR A 304 7.99 41.70 -24.00
C THR A 304 8.28 42.87 -23.06
N GLY A 305 9.42 43.55 -23.27
CA GLY A 305 9.84 44.74 -22.52
C GLY A 305 10.83 44.42 -21.38
N ALA A 306 11.65 45.40 -20.97
CA ALA A 306 12.67 45.19 -19.94
C ALA A 306 12.05 44.80 -18.58
N ALA A 307 12.62 43.76 -17.95
CA ALA A 307 12.28 43.34 -16.61
C ALA A 307 12.95 44.29 -15.59
N GLY A 308 12.29 45.40 -15.25
CA GLY A 308 12.80 46.33 -14.25
C GLY A 308 12.38 47.76 -14.54
N GLY A 309 11.18 48.13 -14.08
CA GLY A 309 10.69 49.50 -14.17
C GLY A 309 9.35 49.61 -13.46
N GLY A 310 9.40 49.90 -12.16
CA GLY A 310 8.29 50.60 -11.53
C GLY A 310 8.03 51.88 -12.32
N ASP A 311 6.77 52.13 -12.62
CA ASP A 311 6.23 53.38 -13.16
C ASP A 311 6.89 53.94 -14.43
N GLY A 312 6.35 53.58 -15.60
CA GLY A 312 6.32 54.47 -16.78
C GLY A 312 7.02 54.01 -18.06
N ALA A 313 6.24 54.01 -19.15
CA ALA A 313 6.65 54.25 -20.55
C ALA A 313 7.25 53.13 -21.45
N GLY A 314 7.37 51.88 -21.00
CA GLY A 314 7.68 50.74 -21.89
C GLY A 314 6.57 49.69 -21.92
N GLY A 315 5.57 49.83 -22.80
CA GLY A 315 4.39 48.96 -22.82
C GLY A 315 4.70 47.52 -23.24
N LYS A 316 4.17 46.53 -22.49
CA LYS A 316 4.12 45.13 -22.92
C LYS A 316 3.26 45.04 -24.19
N ALA A 317 3.71 44.26 -25.17
CA ALA A 317 3.01 44.11 -26.45
C ALA A 317 1.75 43.22 -26.30
N PRO A 318 0.78 43.33 -27.22
CA PRO A 318 -0.41 42.47 -27.24
C PRO A 318 -0.04 40.99 -27.41
N TYR A 319 -0.78 40.12 -26.72
CA TYR A 319 -0.67 38.66 -26.85
C TYR A 319 -1.36 38.15 -28.13
N ASP A 320 -0.73 37.18 -28.82
CA ASP A 320 -1.28 36.50 -29.98
C ASP A 320 -1.38 35.00 -29.71
N ALA A 321 -2.61 34.52 -29.48
CA ALA A 321 -2.87 33.13 -29.13
C ALA A 321 -2.55 32.14 -30.27
N GLY A 322 -2.63 32.57 -31.54
CA GLY A 322 -2.31 31.69 -32.68
C GLY A 322 -0.82 31.44 -32.79
N ARG A 323 -0.03 32.53 -32.74
CA ARG A 323 1.43 32.45 -32.76
C ARG A 323 1.99 31.68 -31.56
N ALA A 324 1.46 31.94 -30.36
CA ALA A 324 1.85 31.23 -29.16
C ALA A 324 1.54 29.73 -29.23
N ALA A 325 0.43 29.34 -29.86
CA ALA A 325 0.09 27.93 -30.08
C ALA A 325 1.04 27.21 -31.04
N GLU A 326 1.42 27.85 -32.14
CA GLU A 326 2.41 27.32 -33.08
C GLU A 326 3.79 27.15 -32.42
N LEU A 327 4.18 28.12 -31.59
CA LEU A 327 5.41 28.09 -30.82
C LEU A 327 5.41 26.97 -29.78
N ALA A 328 4.31 26.77 -29.05
CA ALA A 328 4.17 25.67 -28.10
C ALA A 328 4.35 24.30 -28.78
N ALA A 329 3.78 24.13 -29.97
CA ALA A 329 3.99 22.92 -30.76
C ALA A 329 5.44 22.76 -31.22
N ALA A 330 6.13 23.85 -31.60
CA ALA A 330 7.54 23.82 -31.95
C ALA A 330 8.42 23.45 -30.75
N HIS A 331 8.15 24.03 -29.57
CA HIS A 331 8.86 23.70 -28.34
C HIS A 331 8.63 22.25 -27.90
N ALA A 332 7.45 21.67 -28.12
CA ALA A 332 7.17 20.26 -27.83
C ALA A 332 8.04 19.33 -28.71
N ARG A 333 8.13 19.62 -30.01
CA ARG A 333 9.01 18.87 -30.93
C ARG A 333 10.48 19.03 -30.60
N HIS A 334 10.91 20.25 -30.25
CA HIS A 334 12.28 20.52 -29.82
C HIS A 334 12.62 19.74 -28.54
N PHE A 335 11.72 19.75 -27.54
CA PHE A 335 11.91 18.98 -26.31
C PHE A 335 12.08 17.49 -26.61
N LEU A 336 11.20 16.92 -27.43
CA LEU A 336 11.28 15.50 -27.84
C LEU A 336 12.60 15.18 -28.55
N ALA A 337 13.10 16.08 -29.41
CA ALA A 337 14.38 15.92 -30.10
C ALA A 337 15.60 16.08 -29.16
N SER A 338 15.45 16.83 -28.06
CA SER A 338 16.51 17.07 -27.08
C SER A 338 16.69 15.93 -26.07
N LEU A 339 15.73 15.00 -25.96
CA LEU A 339 15.80 13.87 -25.03
C LEU A 339 17.04 13.01 -25.28
N GLY A 340 17.90 12.88 -24.27
CA GLY A 340 19.14 12.11 -24.35
C GLY A 340 20.31 12.81 -25.05
N ALA A 341 20.14 14.04 -25.55
CA ALA A 341 21.25 14.86 -26.00
C ALA A 341 21.96 15.49 -24.80
N ALA A 342 23.28 15.34 -24.71
CA ALA A 342 24.07 16.16 -23.78
C ALA A 342 23.91 17.62 -24.21
N VAL A 343 23.28 18.46 -23.38
CA VAL A 343 23.21 19.89 -23.64
C VAL A 343 24.64 20.42 -23.77
N PRO A 344 25.05 20.99 -24.92
CA PRO A 344 26.41 21.50 -25.08
C PRO A 344 26.71 22.56 -24.03
N ARG A 345 27.86 22.45 -23.34
CA ARG A 345 28.40 23.55 -22.54
C ARG A 345 28.84 24.67 -23.49
N GLY A 346 27.97 25.65 -23.69
CA GLY A 346 28.24 26.88 -24.41
C GLY A 346 28.73 27.98 -23.46
N SER A 347 30.02 28.29 -23.54
CA SER A 347 30.77 29.46 -23.06
C SER A 347 30.63 29.93 -21.60
N GLU A 348 31.64 29.56 -20.80
CA GLU A 348 32.19 30.45 -19.76
C GLU A 348 32.67 31.76 -20.43
N ALA A 349 31.82 32.78 -20.44
CA ALA A 349 32.24 34.17 -20.58
C ALA A 349 31.95 34.90 -19.25
N THR A 350 32.97 34.88 -18.39
CA THR A 350 33.25 35.86 -17.33
C THR A 350 32.13 36.22 -16.35
N ALA A 351 32.07 35.46 -15.25
CA ALA A 351 31.72 36.00 -13.95
C ALA A 351 32.83 36.96 -13.46
N ARG A 352 32.85 38.19 -13.96
CA ARG A 352 33.49 39.36 -13.31
C ARG A 352 32.73 40.63 -13.70
N GLY A 353 32.05 41.23 -12.73
CA GLY A 353 31.56 42.61 -12.81
C GLY A 353 30.04 42.75 -12.93
N ALA A 354 29.32 42.54 -11.83
CA ALA A 354 27.99 43.13 -11.67
C ALA A 354 28.15 44.64 -11.39
N ALA A 355 28.32 45.42 -12.45
CA ALA A 355 28.13 46.87 -12.47
C ALA A 355 27.85 47.30 -13.92
N GLY A 356 26.56 47.56 -14.18
CA GLY A 356 25.93 48.22 -15.34
C GLY A 356 26.60 48.19 -16.71
N VAL A 357 25.96 47.52 -17.69
CA VAL A 357 25.91 47.96 -19.10
C VAL A 357 24.63 47.40 -19.77
N ASP A 358 24.10 48.16 -20.72
CA ASP A 358 22.78 48.12 -21.35
C ASP A 358 22.35 46.84 -22.09
N ALA A 359 21.04 46.56 -22.03
CA ALA A 359 20.33 45.54 -22.80
C ALA A 359 19.96 46.09 -24.20
N ALA A 360 20.81 45.87 -25.20
CA ALA A 360 20.46 46.15 -26.59
C ALA A 360 20.96 45.13 -27.65
N ASP A 361 21.91 44.24 -27.36
CA ASP A 361 22.61 43.51 -28.44
C ASP A 361 22.51 41.97 -28.47
N SER A 362 21.66 41.31 -27.67
CA SER A 362 21.58 39.83 -27.67
C SER A 362 20.52 39.20 -28.60
N ALA A 363 19.92 39.96 -29.51
CA ALA A 363 18.95 39.44 -30.48
C ALA A 363 19.59 38.73 -31.70
N ALA A 364 20.91 38.84 -31.90
CA ALA A 364 21.57 38.39 -33.12
C ALA A 364 22.07 36.93 -33.10
N ASP A 365 22.17 36.28 -31.93
CA ASP A 365 22.80 34.96 -31.82
C ASP A 365 21.83 33.77 -31.92
N TRP A 366 20.51 34.01 -31.97
CA TRP A 366 19.50 32.95 -32.09
C TRP A 366 19.17 32.53 -33.53
N GLU A 367 19.58 33.30 -34.54
CA GLU A 367 19.39 32.95 -35.96
C GLU A 367 20.43 31.94 -36.49
N ALA A 368 21.52 31.68 -35.75
CA ALA A 368 22.64 30.88 -36.24
C ALA A 368 22.56 29.36 -35.96
N ALA A 369 21.54 28.88 -35.23
CA ALA A 369 21.43 27.47 -34.83
C ALA A 369 20.22 26.72 -35.43
N VAL A 370 19.55 27.31 -36.43
CA VAL A 370 18.53 26.63 -37.26
C VAL A 370 19.16 26.33 -38.62
N PRO A 371 19.27 25.07 -39.09
CA PRO A 371 19.57 24.83 -40.49
C PRO A 371 18.47 25.50 -41.34
N THR A 372 18.87 26.50 -42.12
CA THR A 372 18.00 27.25 -43.01
C THR A 372 17.14 26.31 -43.86
N ALA A 373 15.83 26.55 -43.86
CA ALA A 373 14.81 25.83 -44.60
C ALA A 373 14.88 26.10 -46.12
N GLN A 374 16.04 25.84 -46.75
CA GLN A 374 16.24 25.95 -48.20
C GLN A 374 16.80 24.68 -48.87
N ALA A 375 16.92 23.56 -48.14
CA ALA A 375 17.31 22.27 -48.72
C ALA A 375 16.16 21.22 -48.79
N ALA A 376 14.89 21.64 -48.61
CA ALA A 376 13.72 20.78 -48.72
C ALA A 376 12.70 21.24 -49.80
N ALA A 377 13.16 21.97 -50.82
CA ALA A 377 12.36 22.39 -51.98
C ALA A 377 12.56 21.50 -53.23
N GLY A 378 13.19 20.33 -53.08
CA GLY A 378 13.58 19.47 -54.21
C GLY A 378 13.11 18.02 -54.07
N LEU A 379 11.86 17.78 -53.66
CA LEU A 379 11.22 16.44 -53.74
C LEU A 379 9.67 16.51 -53.68
N ALA A 380 9.09 17.65 -54.05
CA ALA A 380 7.64 17.82 -54.26
C ALA A 380 7.36 18.20 -55.72
N SER A 381 7.76 17.33 -56.65
CA SER A 381 7.45 17.46 -58.08
C SER A 381 7.15 16.11 -58.73
N SER A 382 6.32 15.27 -58.10
CA SER A 382 5.79 14.08 -58.80
C SER A 382 4.53 13.47 -58.19
N VAL A 383 3.56 14.24 -57.69
CA VAL A 383 2.16 13.75 -57.58
C VAL A 383 1.19 14.93 -57.74
N SER A 384 1.05 15.41 -58.98
CA SER A 384 -0.08 16.22 -59.42
C SER A 384 -0.48 15.73 -60.82
N ALA A 385 -1.42 14.79 -60.85
CA ALA A 385 -2.24 14.50 -62.01
C ALA A 385 -3.56 13.87 -61.54
N ALA A 386 -4.67 14.49 -61.94
CA ALA A 386 -6.08 14.21 -61.61
C ALA A 386 -6.54 14.80 -60.25
N ALA A 387 -7.50 15.72 -60.14
CA ALA A 387 -8.58 16.06 -61.05
C ALA A 387 -8.94 17.55 -60.98
N LYS A 388 -9.19 18.13 -62.16
CA LYS A 388 -9.83 19.44 -62.38
C LYS A 388 -11.33 19.32 -62.15
N ARG A 389 -11.95 20.29 -61.46
CA ARG A 389 -13.00 21.20 -61.97
C ARG A 389 -13.55 22.12 -60.87
N GLN A 390 -13.60 23.42 -61.20
CA GLN A 390 -14.27 24.54 -60.50
C GLN A 390 -15.79 24.58 -60.86
N PRO A 391 -16.56 25.66 -60.56
CA PRO A 391 -17.00 26.18 -59.26
C PRO A 391 -18.53 26.49 -59.25
N ALA A 392 -19.13 26.84 -58.11
CA ALA A 392 -20.38 27.63 -58.11
C ALA A 392 -20.55 28.44 -56.81
N GLU A 393 -21.14 29.62 -56.99
CA GLU A 393 -21.15 30.80 -56.12
C GLU A 393 -22.38 30.91 -55.18
N ALA A 394 -22.27 31.87 -54.24
CA ALA A 394 -23.31 32.80 -53.75
C ALA A 394 -24.25 32.44 -52.55
N PHE A 395 -24.13 33.30 -51.54
CA PHE A 395 -24.98 33.76 -50.40
C PHE A 395 -26.53 33.84 -50.62
N PRO A 396 -27.41 34.24 -49.65
CA PRO A 396 -27.25 34.61 -48.21
C PRO A 396 -28.35 34.05 -47.25
N ALA A 397 -28.30 34.52 -45.99
CA ALA A 397 -29.23 34.34 -44.86
C ALA A 397 -30.69 34.82 -45.05
N SER A 398 -31.62 34.20 -44.31
CA SER A 398 -32.82 34.83 -43.70
C SER A 398 -33.46 33.87 -42.69
N GLY A 399 -33.91 34.39 -41.55
CA GLY A 399 -34.34 33.62 -40.37
C GLY A 399 -35.80 33.17 -40.35
N LEU A 400 -36.22 32.68 -39.18
CA LEU A 400 -37.52 32.94 -38.54
C LEU A 400 -37.56 32.28 -37.15
N ALA A 401 -38.10 33.04 -36.19
CA ALA A 401 -38.33 32.72 -34.80
C ALA A 401 -39.47 31.70 -34.59
N GLY A 402 -39.56 31.13 -33.39
CA GLY A 402 -40.82 30.56 -32.90
C GLY A 402 -40.67 29.51 -31.80
N ASP A 403 -41.03 29.92 -30.59
CA ASP A 403 -41.34 29.11 -29.41
C ASP A 403 -41.99 27.75 -29.68
N ALA A 404 -41.63 26.74 -28.89
CA ALA A 404 -42.56 26.17 -27.89
C ALA A 404 -41.92 25.01 -27.12
N ALA A 405 -41.83 25.19 -25.82
CA ALA A 405 -41.64 24.13 -24.84
C ALA A 405 -42.86 23.18 -24.76
N ARG A 406 -42.58 21.98 -24.24
CA ARG A 406 -43.49 20.94 -23.68
C ARG A 406 -43.90 19.80 -24.61
N ARG A 407 -43.32 18.61 -24.37
CA ARG A 407 -43.94 17.42 -23.74
C ARG A 407 -42.97 16.23 -23.86
N THR A 408 -42.33 15.87 -22.74
CA THR A 408 -42.57 14.64 -21.93
C THR A 408 -42.10 13.34 -22.57
N GLN A 409 -41.17 12.68 -21.85
CA GLN A 409 -41.14 11.24 -21.54
C GLN A 409 -41.57 10.26 -22.64
N ALA A 410 -40.63 9.48 -23.16
CA ALA A 410 -40.71 8.01 -23.18
C ALA A 410 -39.42 7.42 -23.77
N ALA A 411 -39.13 6.22 -23.31
CA ALA A 411 -37.94 5.44 -23.53
C ALA A 411 -37.88 4.77 -24.92
N CYS A 412 -36.73 4.10 -25.11
CA CYS A 412 -36.49 2.93 -25.95
C CYS A 412 -36.01 3.15 -27.41
N THR A 413 -34.74 2.71 -27.57
CA THR A 413 -34.26 1.72 -28.54
C THR A 413 -33.98 2.08 -30.00
N ALA A 414 -32.89 1.45 -30.46
CA ALA A 414 -32.53 1.01 -31.81
C ALA A 414 -31.54 1.90 -32.60
N PRO A 415 -30.76 1.36 -33.57
CA PRO A 415 -30.59 -0.05 -33.97
C PRO A 415 -29.11 -0.51 -34.12
N GLU A 416 -28.95 -1.84 -34.13
CA GLU A 416 -27.80 -2.53 -34.72
C GLU A 416 -27.76 -2.32 -36.25
N ALA A 417 -26.55 -2.12 -36.80
CA ALA A 417 -26.25 -2.40 -38.20
C ALA A 417 -24.76 -2.74 -38.38
N GLU A 418 -24.51 -3.86 -39.05
CA GLU A 418 -23.24 -4.56 -39.26
C GLU A 418 -22.32 -3.96 -40.34
N HIS A 419 -21.08 -4.46 -40.30
CA HIS A 419 -20.04 -4.55 -41.36
C HIS A 419 -19.23 -3.27 -41.63
N THR A 420 -17.89 -3.25 -41.55
CA THR A 420 -16.92 -4.21 -42.11
C THR A 420 -15.54 -4.01 -41.46
N ARG A 421 -14.78 -5.11 -41.30
CA ARG A 421 -13.43 -5.17 -40.73
C ARG A 421 -12.40 -4.37 -41.56
N ALA A 422 -11.68 -3.47 -40.89
CA ALA A 422 -10.34 -3.05 -41.25
C ALA A 422 -9.47 -3.11 -39.97
N SER A 423 -8.82 -4.25 -39.77
CA SER A 423 -7.94 -4.56 -38.65
C SER A 423 -6.51 -4.07 -38.93
N GLY A 424 -5.97 -3.25 -38.02
CA GLY A 424 -4.57 -2.85 -37.99
C GLY A 424 -4.32 -1.70 -37.02
N CYS A 425 -3.57 -1.98 -35.94
CA CYS A 425 -3.01 -1.07 -34.94
C CYS A 425 -3.86 -0.82 -33.68
N TYR A 426 -3.48 -1.55 -32.61
CA TYR A 426 -3.71 -1.27 -31.18
C TYR A 426 -5.15 -0.88 -30.76
N ALA A 427 -6.06 -1.84 -30.90
CA ALA A 427 -7.26 -1.90 -30.06
C ALA A 427 -7.58 -3.38 -29.80
N GLY A 428 -7.38 -3.82 -28.56
CA GLY A 428 -8.06 -4.99 -28.01
C GLY A 428 -9.08 -4.47 -27.01
N GLU A 429 -10.36 -4.43 -27.40
CA GLU A 429 -11.47 -4.38 -26.45
C GLU A 429 -12.12 -5.76 -26.42
N GLY A 430 -12.39 -6.20 -25.18
CA GLY A 430 -12.81 -7.55 -24.82
C GLY A 430 -11.99 -7.95 -23.61
N GLY A 431 -12.63 -8.10 -22.45
CA GLY A 431 -12.04 -8.71 -21.27
C GLY A 431 -11.59 -10.12 -21.63
N ALA A 432 -10.35 -10.21 -22.08
CA ALA A 432 -9.67 -11.41 -22.51
C ALA A 432 -8.34 -11.40 -21.78
N SER A 433 -8.18 -12.43 -20.96
CA SER A 433 -6.90 -13.02 -20.59
C SER A 433 -5.75 -12.52 -21.46
N ARG A 434 -4.76 -11.88 -20.82
CA ARG A 434 -3.39 -11.85 -21.37
C ARG A 434 -3.12 -13.26 -21.90
N PRO A 435 -2.81 -13.45 -23.19
CA PRO A 435 -2.35 -14.76 -23.63
C PRO A 435 -1.17 -15.08 -22.73
N ALA A 436 -1.19 -16.27 -22.14
CA ALA A 436 -0.02 -16.82 -21.49
C ALA A 436 1.09 -16.81 -22.54
N ALA A 437 1.91 -15.76 -22.54
CA ALA A 437 3.23 -15.84 -23.09
C ALA A 437 3.85 -17.01 -22.35
N SER A 438 4.06 -18.10 -23.08
CA SER A 438 4.85 -19.23 -22.64
C SER A 438 6.02 -18.68 -21.84
N ALA A 439 6.16 -19.10 -20.59
CA ALA A 439 7.31 -18.76 -19.78
C ALA A 439 8.56 -19.43 -20.37
N SER A 440 9.04 -18.92 -21.51
CA SER A 440 10.46 -18.61 -21.60
C SER A 440 10.68 -17.52 -20.57
N GLU A 441 11.60 -17.72 -19.64
CA GLU A 441 12.09 -16.64 -18.78
C GLU A 441 12.39 -15.42 -19.65
N ALA A 442 11.47 -14.44 -19.70
CA ALA A 442 11.70 -13.20 -20.41
C ALA A 442 12.72 -12.43 -19.58
N ARG A 443 13.99 -12.65 -19.89
CA ARG A 443 15.13 -12.00 -19.25
C ARG A 443 14.94 -10.50 -19.37
N LEU A 444 14.90 -9.78 -18.24
CA LEU A 444 14.86 -8.32 -18.22
C LEU A 444 15.98 -7.77 -19.11
N LEU A 445 15.68 -6.70 -19.85
CA LEU A 445 16.70 -5.99 -20.61
C LEU A 445 17.73 -5.38 -19.64
N PRO A 446 18.99 -5.21 -20.06
CA PRO A 446 20.00 -4.57 -19.22
C PRO A 446 19.56 -3.15 -18.82
N PRO A 447 20.08 -2.61 -17.68
CA PRO A 447 19.76 -1.27 -17.24
C PRO A 447 19.97 -0.25 -18.35
N ARG A 448 19.02 0.68 -18.50
CA ARG A 448 19.02 1.67 -19.57
C ARG A 448 18.87 3.07 -18.99
N PRO A 449 19.67 4.04 -19.45
CA PRO A 449 19.44 5.45 -19.12
C PRO A 449 18.02 5.89 -19.49
N VAL A 450 17.44 6.74 -18.65
CA VAL A 450 16.12 7.33 -18.87
C VAL A 450 16.13 8.79 -18.42
N ALA A 451 15.53 9.68 -19.22
CA ALA A 451 15.40 11.08 -18.88
C ALA A 451 14.20 11.26 -17.93
N VAL A 452 14.46 11.44 -16.62
CA VAL A 452 13.41 11.69 -15.63
C VAL A 452 13.10 13.18 -15.58
N CYS A 453 12.01 13.59 -16.20
CA CYS A 453 11.59 14.99 -16.29
C CYS A 453 10.41 15.23 -15.32
N ALA A 454 10.74 15.75 -14.14
CA ALA A 454 9.76 16.05 -13.10
C ALA A 454 9.42 17.55 -13.06
N PHE A 455 8.14 17.88 -12.92
CA PHE A 455 7.61 19.23 -12.92
C PHE A 455 6.42 19.37 -11.95
N ASP A 456 6.26 20.56 -11.36
CA ASP A 456 4.98 20.93 -10.74
C ASP A 456 3.90 21.04 -11.82
N LEU A 457 2.72 20.49 -11.55
CA LEU A 457 1.62 20.49 -12.51
C LEU A 457 1.09 21.91 -12.73
N GLU A 458 1.15 22.76 -11.69
CA GLU A 458 0.72 24.15 -11.69
C GLU A 458 1.52 25.02 -12.66
N LEU A 459 2.68 24.55 -13.13
CA LEU A 459 3.38 25.18 -14.26
C LEU A 459 2.50 25.22 -15.52
N PHE A 460 1.73 24.17 -15.79
CA PHE A 460 1.02 23.96 -17.05
C PHE A 460 -0.37 24.58 -17.01
N GLY A 461 -0.46 25.84 -17.44
CA GLY A 461 -1.70 26.58 -17.70
C GLY A 461 -1.85 27.82 -16.82
N HIS A 462 -1.29 27.78 -15.61
CA HIS A 462 -1.27 28.92 -14.69
C HIS A 462 -0.02 29.78 -14.90
N TRP A 463 1.17 29.31 -14.51
CA TRP A 463 2.43 30.04 -14.74
C TRP A 463 2.79 30.13 -16.22
N TRP A 464 2.65 29.01 -16.95
CA TRP A 464 2.82 28.95 -18.39
C TRP A 464 1.49 28.62 -19.08
N HIS A 465 0.84 29.64 -19.63
CA HIS A 465 -0.53 29.53 -20.16
C HIS A 465 -0.70 28.49 -21.27
N GLU A 466 0.32 28.33 -22.11
CA GLU A 466 0.34 27.44 -23.26
C GLU A 466 0.81 26.03 -22.88
N GLY A 467 1.19 25.81 -21.62
CA GLY A 467 1.67 24.54 -21.10
C GLY A 467 0.75 23.34 -21.40
N PRO A 468 -0.59 23.40 -21.23
CA PRO A 468 -1.47 22.29 -21.56
C PRO A 468 -1.45 21.93 -23.05
N LEU A 469 -1.31 22.92 -23.93
CA LEU A 469 -1.20 22.71 -25.37
C LEU A 469 0.16 22.09 -25.74
N TRP A 470 1.24 22.56 -25.11
CA TRP A 470 2.56 21.96 -25.26
C TRP A 470 2.56 20.50 -24.81
N LEU A 471 1.94 20.20 -23.64
CA LEU A 471 1.84 18.85 -23.10
C LEU A 471 1.06 17.92 -24.03
N GLU A 472 -0.12 18.37 -24.48
CA GLU A 472 -0.92 17.60 -25.43
C GLU A 472 -0.13 17.31 -26.72
N THR A 473 0.55 18.33 -27.25
CA THR A 473 1.35 18.18 -28.47
C THR A 473 2.52 17.24 -28.25
N LEU A 474 3.23 17.34 -27.13
CA LEU A 474 4.36 16.48 -26.79
C LEU A 474 3.95 15.01 -26.74
N LEU A 475 2.84 14.70 -26.07
CA LEU A 475 2.36 13.33 -25.93
C LEU A 475 1.88 12.76 -27.27
N ARG A 476 1.23 13.56 -28.11
CA ARG A 476 0.84 13.18 -29.48
C ARG A 476 2.05 12.93 -30.38
N GLU A 477 3.03 13.84 -30.38
CA GLU A 477 4.25 13.71 -31.17
C GLU A 477 5.09 12.52 -30.70
N GLY A 478 5.15 12.26 -29.40
CA GLY A 478 5.82 11.08 -28.85
C GLY A 478 5.15 9.77 -29.27
N ASP A 479 3.83 9.70 -29.33
CA ASP A 479 3.10 8.53 -29.83
C ASP A 479 3.34 8.33 -31.34
N LEU A 480 3.32 9.41 -32.12
CA LEU A 480 3.67 9.36 -33.55
C LEU A 480 5.10 8.87 -33.75
N GLU A 481 6.05 9.39 -32.99
CA GLU A 481 7.45 8.97 -33.04
C GLU A 481 7.62 7.50 -32.62
N GLN A 482 6.92 7.05 -31.58
CA GLN A 482 6.90 5.66 -31.16
C GLN A 482 6.38 4.75 -32.29
N ARG A 483 5.27 5.11 -32.93
CA ARG A 483 4.73 4.37 -34.09
C ARG A 483 5.70 4.34 -35.26
N ARG A 484 6.40 5.44 -35.55
CA ARG A 484 7.44 5.49 -36.59
C ARG A 484 8.60 4.55 -36.26
N ARG A 485 9.11 4.55 -35.02
CA ARG A 485 10.17 3.63 -34.57
C ARG A 485 9.76 2.16 -34.73
N TYR A 486 8.50 1.84 -34.43
CA TYR A 486 7.97 0.48 -34.53
C TYR A 486 7.69 0.05 -35.98
N ALA A 487 7.34 0.98 -36.86
CA ALA A 487 7.21 0.72 -38.29
C ALA A 487 8.60 0.54 -38.95
N ALA A 488 9.59 1.36 -38.58
CA ALA A 488 10.94 1.30 -39.13
C ALA A 488 11.69 0.01 -38.74
N SER A 489 11.39 -0.58 -37.58
CA SER A 489 11.95 -1.89 -37.19
C SER A 489 11.37 -3.07 -37.99
N GLY A 490 10.36 -2.85 -38.82
CA GLY A 490 9.78 -3.82 -39.74
C GLY A 490 9.93 -3.42 -41.21
N SER A 491 11.09 -3.66 -41.82
CA SER A 491 11.27 -3.48 -43.27
C SER A 491 12.31 -4.46 -43.86
N HIS A 492 11.77 -5.44 -44.60
CA HIS A 492 12.36 -6.22 -45.71
C HIS A 492 13.48 -7.24 -45.40
N SER A 493 13.12 -8.33 -44.69
CA SER A 493 13.59 -9.74 -44.87
C SER A 493 13.78 -10.55 -43.57
N GLY A 494 13.57 -9.96 -42.39
CA GLY A 494 13.71 -10.64 -41.09
C GLY A 494 12.43 -10.66 -40.24
N PRO A 495 12.35 -11.55 -39.22
CA PRO A 495 11.24 -11.57 -38.27
C PRO A 495 11.17 -10.27 -37.46
N SER A 496 9.95 -9.77 -37.22
CA SER A 496 9.68 -8.60 -36.39
C SER A 496 10.18 -8.81 -34.95
N LEU A 497 10.80 -7.79 -34.35
CA LEU A 497 11.20 -7.81 -32.94
C LEU A 497 9.98 -8.12 -32.03
N PRO A 498 10.15 -8.96 -30.99
CA PRO A 498 9.12 -9.17 -29.97
C PRO A 498 8.68 -7.84 -29.34
N ASP A 499 7.42 -7.74 -28.91
CA ASP A 499 6.89 -6.53 -28.25
C ASP A 499 7.70 -6.13 -27.01
N SER A 500 8.33 -7.08 -26.32
CA SER A 500 9.23 -6.84 -25.19
C SER A 500 10.47 -6.01 -25.56
N GLU A 501 10.96 -6.12 -26.80
CA GLU A 501 12.19 -5.47 -27.27
C GLU A 501 11.94 -4.13 -27.98
N LYS A 502 10.68 -3.77 -28.22
CA LYS A 502 10.29 -2.49 -28.83
C LYS A 502 10.55 -1.32 -27.87
N GLN A 503 11.28 -0.30 -28.31
CA GLN A 503 11.69 0.81 -27.44
C GLN A 503 10.64 1.93 -27.38
N PRO A 504 10.00 2.18 -26.23
CA PRO A 504 9.01 3.24 -26.09
C PRO A 504 9.68 4.61 -26.02
N VAL A 505 8.93 5.65 -26.37
CA VAL A 505 9.39 7.05 -26.22
C VAL A 505 9.20 7.51 -24.77
N PHE A 506 8.01 7.26 -24.23
CA PHE A 506 7.66 7.59 -22.85
C PHE A 506 7.44 6.33 -22.01
N LEU A 507 7.85 6.40 -20.74
CA LEU A 507 7.74 5.34 -19.75
C LEU A 507 7.12 5.89 -18.46
N THR A 508 6.64 4.96 -17.64
CA THR A 508 6.38 5.19 -16.22
C THR A 508 7.34 4.34 -15.38
N PRO A 509 7.57 4.63 -14.09
CA PRO A 509 8.46 3.83 -13.24
C PRO A 509 8.12 2.34 -13.25
N SER A 510 6.82 1.99 -13.20
CA SER A 510 6.38 0.59 -13.26
C SER A 510 6.63 -0.05 -14.63
N LEU A 511 6.42 0.68 -15.73
CA LEU A 511 6.76 0.17 -17.06
C LEU A 511 8.27 -0.01 -17.25
N TYR A 512 9.09 0.80 -16.57
CA TYR A 512 10.55 0.60 -16.55
C TYR A 512 10.89 -0.70 -15.82
N GLU A 513 10.35 -0.92 -14.62
CA GLU A 513 10.55 -2.13 -13.81
C GLU A 513 10.16 -3.42 -14.56
N GLU A 514 9.08 -3.37 -15.34
CA GLU A 514 8.64 -4.52 -16.15
C GLU A 514 9.58 -4.87 -17.31
N ARG A 515 10.41 -3.93 -17.78
CA ARG A 515 11.21 -4.09 -18.99
C ARG A 515 12.71 -4.18 -18.74
N TYR A 516 13.22 -3.39 -17.81
CA TYR A 516 14.65 -3.17 -17.61
C TYR A 516 15.06 -3.57 -16.21
N ALA A 517 16.26 -4.15 -16.09
CA ALA A 517 16.92 -4.29 -14.82
C ALA A 517 17.34 -2.90 -14.27
N PHE A 518 17.58 -2.85 -12.96
CA PHE A 518 18.13 -1.67 -12.28
C PHE A 518 19.63 -1.83 -12.06
N ASP A 519 20.35 -0.73 -12.08
CA ASP A 519 21.72 -0.70 -11.58
C ASP A 519 21.74 -0.88 -10.06
N LYS A 520 22.87 -1.30 -9.50
CA LYS A 520 23.07 -1.31 -8.05
C LYS A 520 23.63 0.03 -7.62
N GLY A 521 23.00 0.68 -6.65
CA GLY A 521 23.46 1.95 -6.10
C GLY A 521 23.52 1.94 -4.58
N THR A 522 23.87 3.08 -4.01
CA THR A 522 23.86 3.33 -2.56
C THR A 522 22.68 4.22 -2.19
N ALA A 523 22.21 4.14 -0.94
CA ALA A 523 21.25 5.10 -0.42
C ALA A 523 21.84 6.53 -0.52
N PRO A 524 21.14 7.50 -1.14
CA PRO A 524 21.62 8.88 -1.21
C PRO A 524 21.83 9.49 0.18
N ALA A 525 22.74 10.46 0.26
CA ALA A 525 22.80 11.35 1.41
C ALA A 525 21.54 12.22 1.50
N LEU A 526 21.46 13.06 2.54
CA LEU A 526 20.40 14.06 2.63
C LEU A 526 20.36 14.89 1.36
N SER A 527 19.21 14.93 0.71
CA SER A 527 19.02 15.60 -0.57
C SER A 527 17.61 16.16 -0.68
N SER A 528 17.46 17.17 -1.53
CA SER A 528 16.17 17.67 -1.99
C SER A 528 16.33 18.20 -3.42
N TRP A 529 15.22 18.44 -4.11
CA TRP A 529 15.23 19.16 -5.38
C TRP A 529 15.25 20.69 -5.24
N GLY A 530 15.24 21.18 -4.00
CA GLY A 530 15.24 22.61 -3.70
C GLY A 530 16.57 23.28 -4.00
N ARG A 531 16.61 24.60 -3.83
CA ARG A 531 17.80 25.41 -4.08
C ARG A 531 19.00 24.85 -3.29
N GLY A 532 20.06 24.47 -4.00
CA GLY A 532 21.28 23.93 -3.39
C GLY A 532 21.29 22.41 -3.16
N GLY A 533 20.22 21.70 -3.50
CA GLY A 533 20.16 20.23 -3.47
C GLY A 533 20.06 19.61 -2.08
N ASP A 534 19.80 20.42 -1.05
CA ASP A 534 19.76 20.01 0.36
C ASP A 534 18.60 20.67 1.12
N ALA A 535 18.63 20.67 2.45
CA ALA A 535 17.56 21.19 3.29
C ALA A 535 17.51 22.73 3.42
N ARG A 536 18.42 23.50 2.82
CA ARG A 536 18.59 24.95 3.11
C ARG A 536 17.37 25.84 2.80
N VAL A 537 16.46 25.38 1.94
CA VAL A 537 15.20 26.11 1.65
C VAL A 537 14.26 26.05 2.86
N TRP A 538 14.20 24.91 3.54
CA TRP A 538 13.31 24.73 4.68
C TRP A 538 14.01 24.97 6.02
N LEU A 539 15.33 24.76 6.11
CA LEU A 539 16.13 25.03 7.32
C LEU A 539 17.12 26.17 7.08
N ASN A 540 16.75 27.36 7.52
CA ASN A 540 17.56 28.58 7.45
C ASN A 540 17.16 29.57 8.56
N PRO A 541 17.87 30.71 8.74
CA PRO A 541 17.57 31.67 9.81
C PRO A 541 16.16 32.28 9.79
N ALA A 542 15.42 32.22 8.66
CA ALA A 542 14.05 32.72 8.59
C ALA A 542 13.01 31.70 9.11
N THR A 543 13.37 30.41 9.15
CA THR A 543 12.46 29.28 9.38
C THR A 543 12.88 28.37 10.53
N ASP A 544 14.13 28.46 11.00
CA ASP A 544 14.71 27.60 12.04
C ASP A 544 13.89 27.58 13.35
N TRP A 545 13.24 28.69 13.68
CA TRP A 545 12.35 28.85 14.84
C TRP A 545 11.15 27.90 14.83
N MET A 546 10.73 27.40 13.66
CA MET A 546 9.60 26.48 13.53
C MET A 546 9.92 25.08 14.08
N TYR A 547 11.14 24.59 13.85
CA TYR A 547 11.48 23.19 14.09
C TYR A 547 11.49 22.78 15.56
N PRO A 548 12.05 23.56 16.51
CA PRO A 548 11.91 23.24 17.93
C PRO A 548 10.44 23.11 18.37
N LEU A 549 9.55 23.90 17.76
CA LEU A 549 8.12 23.92 18.06
C LEU A 549 7.40 22.71 17.44
N LEU A 550 7.76 22.33 16.21
CA LEU A 550 7.28 21.08 15.57
C LEU A 550 7.74 19.84 16.33
N HIS A 551 9.03 19.79 16.68
CA HIS A 551 9.64 18.69 17.41
C HIS A 551 8.97 18.48 18.78
N ALA A 552 8.67 19.56 19.49
CA ALA A 552 7.92 19.49 20.74
C ALA A 552 6.48 18.96 20.53
N ALA A 553 5.83 19.32 19.41
CA ALA A 553 4.50 18.85 19.08
C ALA A 553 4.48 17.37 18.65
N GLU A 554 5.50 16.91 17.92
CA GLU A 554 5.72 15.50 17.56
C GLU A 554 5.86 14.62 18.81
N GLU A 555 6.70 15.03 19.75
CA GLU A 555 6.89 14.32 21.02
C GLU A 555 5.62 14.33 21.88
N ALA A 556 4.91 15.47 21.92
CA ALA A 556 3.64 15.58 22.63
C ALA A 556 2.56 14.66 22.04
N MET A 557 2.47 14.54 20.72
CA MET A 557 1.53 13.64 20.07
C MET A 557 1.87 12.17 20.33
N ALA A 558 3.14 11.79 20.25
CA ALA A 558 3.59 10.44 20.58
C ALA A 558 3.30 10.09 22.05
N LEU A 559 3.48 11.05 22.97
CA LEU A 559 3.15 10.88 24.38
C LEU A 559 1.63 10.77 24.61
N ALA A 560 0.83 11.61 23.96
CA ALA A 560 -0.63 11.56 24.04
C ALA A 560 -1.18 10.22 23.52
N ALA A 561 -0.66 9.75 22.37
CA ALA A 561 -0.98 8.43 21.83
C ALA A 561 -0.60 7.30 22.80
N ALA A 562 0.61 7.36 23.38
CA ALA A 562 1.07 6.38 24.34
C ALA A 562 0.23 6.36 25.64
N ARG A 563 -0.23 7.53 26.11
CA ARG A 563 -1.12 7.65 27.28
C ARG A 563 -2.49 7.02 26.99
N ALA A 564 -3.09 7.39 25.87
CA ALA A 564 -4.40 6.88 25.45
C ALA A 564 -4.42 5.36 25.27
N ALA A 565 -3.36 4.78 24.70
CA ALA A 565 -3.25 3.32 24.57
C ALA A 565 -3.12 2.60 25.93
N ARG A 566 -2.59 3.27 26.97
CA ARG A 566 -2.53 2.75 28.34
C ARG A 566 -3.87 2.88 29.08
N THR A 567 -4.64 3.93 28.82
CA THR A 567 -5.98 4.09 29.42
C THR A 567 -6.98 3.12 28.79
N ASP A 568 -6.90 2.84 27.48
CA ASP A 568 -7.67 1.77 26.81
C ASP A 568 -7.47 0.40 27.51
N THR A 569 -6.25 0.10 27.93
CA THR A 569 -5.90 -1.16 28.62
C THR A 569 -6.26 -1.17 30.12
N ALA A 570 -6.40 0.00 30.76
CA ALA A 570 -6.81 0.14 32.16
C ALA A 570 -8.34 0.22 32.31
N ALA A 571 -9.04 0.96 31.45
CA ALA A 571 -10.49 1.03 31.38
C ALA A 571 -11.11 -0.34 31.04
N GLY A 572 -10.47 -1.13 30.17
CA GLY A 572 -10.87 -2.52 29.91
C GLY A 572 -10.81 -3.43 31.16
N LYS A 573 -9.94 -3.12 32.13
CA LYS A 573 -9.88 -3.84 33.43
C LYS A 573 -10.90 -3.31 34.44
N ALA A 574 -11.16 -2.00 34.45
CA ALA A 574 -12.15 -1.38 35.34
C ALA A 574 -13.60 -1.69 34.92
N HIS A 575 -13.89 -1.73 33.62
CA HIS A 575 -15.20 -2.17 33.10
C HIS A 575 -15.48 -3.65 33.39
N GLN A 576 -14.46 -4.53 33.35
CA GLN A 576 -14.60 -5.93 33.78
C GLN A 576 -14.85 -6.06 35.30
N ALA A 577 -14.36 -5.12 36.11
CA ALA A 577 -14.60 -5.10 37.55
C ALA A 577 -15.98 -4.51 37.92
N LEU A 578 -16.44 -3.48 37.20
CA LEU A 578 -17.75 -2.84 37.40
C LEU A 578 -18.91 -3.68 36.82
N ALA A 579 -18.71 -4.37 35.70
CA ALA A 579 -19.71 -5.29 35.14
C ALA A 579 -19.99 -6.48 36.08
N ALA A 580 -18.99 -6.93 36.84
CA ALA A 580 -19.15 -7.96 37.86
C ALA A 580 -19.98 -7.52 39.09
N GLU A 581 -20.10 -6.20 39.33
CA GLU A 581 -20.93 -5.65 40.42
C GLU A 581 -22.34 -5.24 39.97
N HIS A 582 -22.55 -4.95 38.68
CA HIS A 582 -23.84 -4.50 38.14
C HIS A 582 -24.78 -5.62 37.66
N ASP A 583 -24.28 -6.84 37.43
CA ASP A 583 -25.10 -8.01 37.08
C ASP A 583 -25.91 -8.58 38.27
N ALA A 584 -25.93 -7.90 39.43
CA ALA A 584 -26.69 -8.32 40.60
C ALA A 584 -28.09 -7.68 40.73
N ILE A 585 -28.50 -6.71 39.89
CA ILE A 585 -29.81 -6.05 40.05
C ILE A 585 -30.54 -5.78 38.72
N SER A 586 -31.59 -6.58 38.50
CA SER A 586 -32.88 -6.26 37.86
C SER A 586 -32.99 -6.04 36.34
N SER A 587 -33.44 -7.12 35.69
CA SER A 587 -34.58 -7.24 34.73
C SER A 587 -35.32 -5.98 34.25
N SER A 588 -35.47 -5.82 32.93
CA SER A 588 -36.74 -5.94 32.16
C SER A 588 -36.63 -5.41 30.71
N ASP A 589 -37.17 -6.21 29.77
CA ASP A 589 -37.45 -5.98 28.32
C ASP A 589 -38.53 -4.87 28.11
N PRO A 590 -38.93 -4.39 26.90
CA PRO A 590 -38.48 -4.66 25.51
C PRO A 590 -38.44 -3.44 24.54
N LEU A 591 -37.94 -3.72 23.33
CA LEU A 591 -37.87 -2.92 22.10
C LEU A 591 -39.18 -2.26 21.60
N SER A 592 -39.04 -1.06 21.03
CA SER A 592 -39.87 -0.41 19.98
C SER A 592 -39.18 0.92 19.59
N PHE A 593 -39.02 1.44 18.36
CA PHE A 593 -39.49 1.16 17.01
C PHE A 593 -38.71 2.08 16.01
N HIS A 594 -38.74 1.72 14.72
CA HIS A 594 -38.72 2.58 13.51
C HIS A 594 -37.43 3.14 12.88
N SER A 595 -37.53 3.18 11.54
CA SER A 595 -36.59 3.61 10.51
C SER A 595 -37.18 4.87 9.80
N PRO A 596 -36.59 5.43 8.73
CA PRO A 596 -35.71 6.60 8.72
C PRO A 596 -36.33 7.81 7.98
N ASP A 597 -36.09 9.06 8.42
CA ASP A 597 -35.95 10.21 7.51
C ASP A 597 -35.52 11.52 8.22
N SER A 598 -34.99 12.44 7.41
CA SER A 598 -34.73 13.87 7.62
C SER A 598 -33.30 14.30 8.02
N GLY A 599 -32.76 15.21 7.18
CA GLY A 599 -31.43 15.79 7.25
C GLY A 599 -31.20 16.80 8.39
N PRO A 600 -30.25 17.73 8.20
CA PRO A 600 -29.35 18.17 9.26
C PRO A 600 -30.07 19.09 10.25
N ASN A 601 -30.24 18.64 11.49
CA ASN A 601 -30.60 19.54 12.57
C ASN A 601 -29.91 19.16 13.88
N ARG A 602 -29.01 20.05 14.29
CA ARG A 602 -28.67 20.40 15.68
C ARG A 602 -29.51 19.70 16.75
N ARG A 603 -28.92 18.73 17.46
CA ARG A 603 -28.85 18.60 18.94
C ARG A 603 -28.53 17.14 19.32
N ASP A 604 -27.29 16.71 19.14
CA ASP A 604 -26.84 15.41 19.65
C ASP A 604 -25.78 15.62 20.72
N HIS A 605 -26.23 15.96 21.93
CA HIS A 605 -25.50 15.63 23.14
C HIS A 605 -25.80 14.16 23.47
N GLU A 606 -25.32 13.24 22.63
CA GLU A 606 -25.36 11.82 22.91
C GLU A 606 -24.09 11.45 23.71
N ASN A 607 -24.29 10.77 24.84
CA ASN A 607 -23.24 10.26 25.72
C ASN A 607 -22.29 9.36 24.93
N LEU A 608 -21.17 9.92 24.48
CA LEU A 608 -20.05 9.16 23.90
C LEU A 608 -19.30 8.50 25.04
N SER A 609 -19.08 7.18 24.96
CA SER A 609 -18.19 6.50 25.91
C SER A 609 -16.81 7.16 25.90
N HIS A 610 -16.20 7.32 27.08
CA HIS A 610 -14.83 7.81 27.30
C HIS A 610 -13.84 7.52 26.13
N THR A 611 -13.79 6.27 25.64
CA THR A 611 -12.90 5.82 24.54
C THR A 611 -13.22 6.41 23.17
N ALA A 612 -14.48 6.66 22.83
CA ALA A 612 -14.90 7.24 21.55
C ALA A 612 -14.56 8.72 21.45
N LEU A 613 -14.66 9.45 22.57
CA LEU A 613 -14.31 10.87 22.62
C LEU A 613 -12.80 11.09 22.61
N THR A 614 -12.04 10.26 23.34
CA THR A 614 -10.57 10.24 23.24
C THR A 614 -10.11 10.00 21.80
N ASP A 615 -10.71 9.04 21.10
CA ASP A 615 -10.40 8.74 19.69
C ASP A 615 -10.68 9.95 18.78
N ARG A 616 -11.85 10.62 18.91
CA ARG A 616 -12.15 11.86 18.16
C ARG A 616 -11.13 12.95 18.39
N ILE A 617 -10.78 13.24 19.65
CA ILE A 617 -9.83 14.31 19.98
C ILE A 617 -8.44 14.01 19.42
N LEU A 618 -7.95 12.77 19.57
CA LEU A 618 -6.65 12.38 19.06
C LEU A 618 -6.59 12.37 17.53
N ARG A 619 -7.68 12.01 16.84
CA ARG A 619 -7.78 12.17 15.39
C ARG A 619 -7.65 13.62 14.99
N GLN A 620 -8.39 14.53 15.63
CA GLN A 620 -8.29 15.95 15.32
C GLN A 620 -6.89 16.50 15.65
N ALA A 621 -6.30 16.10 16.78
CA ALA A 621 -4.94 16.50 17.14
C ALA A 621 -3.92 16.01 16.09
N ALA A 622 -4.05 14.79 15.59
CA ALA A 622 -3.23 14.28 14.50
C ALA A 622 -3.35 15.14 13.23
N ARG A 623 -4.57 15.54 12.84
CA ARG A 623 -4.80 16.43 11.68
C ARG A 623 -4.11 17.79 11.87
N GLU A 624 -4.31 18.42 13.02
CA GLU A 624 -3.69 19.73 13.31
C GLU A 624 -2.16 19.66 13.31
N LEU A 625 -1.57 18.60 13.91
CA LEU A 625 -0.12 18.40 13.85
C LEU A 625 0.37 18.18 12.42
N MET A 626 -0.29 17.32 11.64
CA MET A 626 0.08 17.09 10.25
C MET A 626 0.00 18.39 9.43
N LEU A 627 -1.04 19.20 9.63
CA LEU A 627 -1.18 20.49 8.96
C LEU A 627 -0.08 21.49 9.35
N ALA A 628 0.33 21.52 10.62
CA ALA A 628 1.45 22.34 11.05
C ALA A 628 2.79 21.90 10.42
N GLN A 629 2.92 20.62 10.05
CA GLN A 629 4.15 20.03 9.47
C GLN A 629 4.34 20.25 7.96
N SER A 630 3.38 20.87 7.27
CA SER A 630 3.49 21.13 5.82
C SER A 630 4.77 21.93 5.48
N SER A 631 5.47 21.52 4.41
CA SER A 631 6.69 22.20 3.95
C SER A 631 6.40 23.59 3.38
N ASP A 632 5.17 23.81 2.92
CA ASP A 632 4.72 25.05 2.27
C ASP A 632 4.92 26.26 3.17
N TRP A 633 4.74 26.11 4.49
CA TRP A 633 4.90 27.21 5.43
C TRP A 633 6.34 27.72 5.46
N ALA A 634 7.31 26.81 5.58
CA ALA A 634 8.72 27.17 5.57
C ALA A 634 9.14 27.71 4.19
N PHE A 635 8.61 27.13 3.11
CA PHE A 635 8.88 27.59 1.75
C PHE A 635 8.41 29.03 1.51
N MET A 636 7.16 29.36 1.88
CA MET A 636 6.58 30.71 1.75
C MET A 636 7.31 31.76 2.61
N ILE A 637 7.75 31.38 3.81
CA ILE A 637 8.55 32.26 4.67
C ILE A 637 9.90 32.57 4.02
N GLU A 638 10.60 31.56 3.49
CA GLU A 638 11.89 31.71 2.83
C GLU A 638 11.81 32.48 1.50
N SER A 639 10.76 32.25 0.69
CA SER A 639 10.60 32.97 -0.57
C SER A 639 10.21 34.45 -0.37
N GLY A 640 9.69 34.79 0.82
CA GLY A 640 9.11 36.10 1.13
C GLY A 640 7.68 36.27 0.61
N ASP A 641 7.14 35.25 -0.05
CA ASP A 641 5.77 35.25 -0.57
C ASP A 641 4.81 34.94 0.57
N MET A 642 4.02 35.93 1.01
CA MET A 642 3.00 35.74 2.05
C MET A 642 3.55 35.18 3.37
N ALA A 643 4.80 35.50 3.72
CA ALA A 643 5.47 35.01 4.93
C ALA A 643 4.65 35.21 6.22
N GLY A 644 3.91 36.33 6.33
CA GLY A 644 3.01 36.59 7.45
C GLY A 644 1.88 35.55 7.55
N TYR A 645 1.20 35.26 6.44
CA TYR A 645 0.15 34.24 6.37
C TYR A 645 0.70 32.85 6.70
N ALA A 646 1.86 32.47 6.14
CA ALA A 646 2.47 31.18 6.41
C ALA A 646 2.82 30.99 7.91
N ALA A 647 3.40 32.02 8.53
CA ALA A 647 3.68 32.00 9.97
C ALA A 647 2.38 31.92 10.81
N GLU A 648 1.33 32.65 10.41
CA GLU A 648 0.02 32.59 11.06
C GLU A 648 -0.61 31.20 10.95
N ARG A 649 -0.60 30.56 9.77
CA ARG A 649 -1.13 29.20 9.55
C ARG A 649 -0.38 28.16 10.36
N PHE A 650 0.95 28.23 10.38
CA PHE A 650 1.77 27.38 11.22
C PHE A 650 1.39 27.51 12.71
N HIS A 651 1.28 28.74 13.20
CA HIS A 651 0.89 28.99 14.58
C HIS A 651 -0.55 28.56 14.87
N GLU A 652 -1.49 28.79 13.96
CA GLU A 652 -2.89 28.38 14.08
C GLU A 652 -3.00 26.88 14.32
N HIS A 653 -2.46 26.05 13.43
CA HIS A 653 -2.52 24.60 13.55
C HIS A 653 -1.80 24.07 14.79
N ARG A 654 -0.60 24.59 15.08
CA ARG A 654 0.13 24.22 16.29
C ARG A 654 -0.65 24.59 17.56
N ASN A 655 -1.25 25.77 17.60
CA ASN A 655 -2.02 26.23 18.75
C ASN A 655 -3.31 25.41 18.89
N ASN A 656 -3.98 25.06 17.79
CA ASN A 656 -5.14 24.17 17.80
C ASN A 656 -4.77 22.79 18.35
N PHE A 657 -3.66 22.21 17.89
CA PHE A 657 -3.11 20.97 18.42
C PHE A 657 -2.92 21.03 19.94
N TYR A 658 -2.23 22.06 20.46
CA TYR A 658 -2.01 22.19 21.91
C TYR A 658 -3.27 22.54 22.70
N GLN A 659 -4.32 23.10 22.08
CA GLN A 659 -5.61 23.29 22.74
C GLN A 659 -6.37 21.98 22.92
N LEU A 660 -6.11 20.97 22.08
CA LEU A 660 -6.76 19.66 22.16
C LEU A 660 -6.15 18.75 23.23
N LEU A 661 -4.84 18.86 23.51
CA LEU A 661 -4.18 17.96 24.47
C LEU A 661 -4.71 18.09 25.90
N PRO A 662 -4.92 19.28 26.48
CA PRO A 662 -5.47 19.42 27.83
C PRO A 662 -6.90 18.86 27.94
N ILE A 663 -7.66 18.85 26.84
CA ILE A 663 -9.00 18.25 26.81
C ILE A 663 -8.93 16.76 27.12
N LEU A 664 -7.84 16.08 26.76
CA LEU A 664 -7.61 14.68 27.13
C LEU A 664 -7.39 14.50 28.63
N ASP A 665 -6.70 15.44 29.29
CA ASP A 665 -6.48 15.40 30.74
C ASP A 665 -7.77 15.69 31.53
N ASP A 666 -8.70 16.47 30.95
CA ASP A 666 -10.02 16.74 31.54
C ASP A 666 -10.99 15.55 31.47
N ILE A 667 -10.73 14.60 30.56
CA ILE A 667 -11.55 13.40 30.36
C ILE A 667 -11.22 12.32 31.40
N ASP A 668 -10.16 12.49 32.20
CA ASP A 668 -9.69 11.47 33.16
C ASP A 668 -10.26 11.63 34.60
N GLU A 669 -10.60 10.48 35.19
CA GLU A 669 -10.98 10.15 36.58
C GLU A 669 -12.36 10.54 37.20
N ARG A 670 -13.16 11.54 36.76
CA ARG A 670 -14.40 11.90 37.53
C ARG A 670 -15.70 12.15 36.76
N GLN A 671 -15.67 12.49 35.47
CA GLN A 671 -16.87 12.67 34.64
C GLN A 671 -16.58 12.25 33.18
N PRO A 672 -16.69 10.96 32.85
CA PRO A 672 -16.11 10.38 31.63
C PRO A 672 -16.74 10.80 30.29
N ASP A 673 -17.93 11.43 30.29
CA ASP A 673 -18.72 11.59 29.06
C ASP A 673 -19.21 13.04 28.80
N VAL A 674 -18.72 14.05 29.54
CA VAL A 674 -19.20 15.44 29.42
C VAL A 674 -18.05 16.44 29.25
N LEU A 675 -17.80 16.85 28.01
CA LEU A 675 -17.05 18.09 27.76
C LEU A 675 -17.90 19.29 28.13
N SER A 676 -17.24 20.32 28.68
CA SER A 676 -17.91 21.61 28.81
C SER A 676 -18.37 22.08 27.42
N PRO A 677 -19.53 22.75 27.30
CA PRO A 677 -20.05 23.20 26.00
C PRO A 677 -19.02 23.98 25.17
N GLY A 678 -18.15 24.76 25.83
CA GLY A 678 -17.06 25.48 25.17
C GLY A 678 -15.98 24.59 24.56
N LYS A 679 -15.60 23.47 25.21
CA LYS A 679 -14.61 22.52 24.69
C LYS A 679 -15.17 21.65 23.56
N LEU A 680 -16.45 21.29 23.65
CA LEU A 680 -17.12 20.57 22.57
C LEU A 680 -17.27 21.47 21.33
N GLU A 681 -17.68 22.73 21.51
CA GLU A 681 -17.74 23.71 20.41
C GLU A 681 -16.35 23.98 19.82
N LEU A 682 -15.30 23.99 20.66
CA LEU A 682 -13.91 24.08 20.20
C LEU A 682 -13.54 22.93 19.26
N LEU A 683 -13.80 21.68 19.68
CA LEU A 683 -13.54 20.49 18.87
C LEU A 683 -14.35 20.51 17.56
N HIS A 684 -15.65 20.79 17.62
CA HIS A 684 -16.50 20.87 16.43
C HIS A 684 -16.07 21.96 15.46
N ARG A 685 -15.59 23.10 15.97
CA ARG A 685 -15.04 24.16 15.12
C ARG A 685 -13.80 23.67 14.39
N MET A 686 -12.87 23.00 15.09
CA MET A 686 -11.66 22.43 14.47
C MET A 686 -11.99 21.34 13.45
N GLU A 687 -12.88 20.41 13.79
CA GLU A 687 -13.34 19.33 12.88
C GLU A 687 -13.99 19.91 11.60
N ARG A 688 -14.74 21.01 11.70
CA ARG A 688 -15.32 21.71 10.54
C ARG A 688 -14.29 22.47 9.71
N SER A 689 -13.28 23.06 10.34
CA SER A 689 -12.21 23.79 9.64
C SER A 689 -11.21 22.86 8.96
N ALA A 690 -10.95 21.68 9.53
CA ALA A 690 -10.01 20.69 9.01
C ALA A 690 -10.64 19.28 8.87
N PRO A 691 -11.69 19.08 8.05
CA PRO A 691 -12.30 17.77 7.79
C PRO A 691 -11.45 16.84 6.91
N ILE A 692 -10.12 17.00 6.91
CA ILE A 692 -9.20 16.16 6.13
C ILE A 692 -8.94 14.84 6.84
N PHE A 693 -8.65 13.78 6.08
CA PHE A 693 -8.27 12.47 6.63
C PHE A 693 -9.28 11.97 7.69
N ALA A 694 -10.52 11.74 7.25
CA ALA A 694 -11.64 11.35 8.13
C ALA A 694 -11.24 10.18 9.06
N ASP A 695 -10.54 9.19 8.52
CA ASP A 695 -10.10 8.00 9.24
C ASP A 695 -8.63 8.04 9.69
N VAL A 696 -8.03 9.23 9.87
CA VAL A 696 -6.63 9.37 10.32
C VAL A 696 -6.36 8.50 11.54
N ASN A 697 -5.29 7.70 11.47
CA ASN A 697 -4.96 6.75 12.53
C ASN A 697 -3.92 7.34 13.48
N TRP A 698 -4.37 7.94 14.58
CA TRP A 698 -3.48 8.50 15.59
C TRP A 698 -2.55 7.44 16.22
N ARG A 699 -2.89 6.14 16.16
CA ARG A 699 -2.03 5.05 16.66
C ARG A 699 -0.75 4.91 15.84
N ALA A 700 -0.66 5.51 14.65
CA ALA A 700 0.58 5.62 13.89
C ALA A 700 1.67 6.42 14.65
N TYR A 701 1.30 7.22 15.64
CA TYR A 701 2.23 7.95 16.52
C TYR A 701 2.72 7.13 17.73
N LEU A 702 2.32 5.86 17.88
CA LEU A 702 2.79 5.03 18.99
C LEU A 702 4.30 4.73 18.84
N PRO A 703 5.12 5.02 19.88
CA PRO A 703 6.54 4.69 19.85
C PRO A 703 6.76 3.22 19.55
N ARG A 704 7.72 2.90 18.68
CA ARG A 704 7.94 1.52 18.19
C ARG A 704 8.03 0.49 19.32
N TYR A 705 8.77 0.78 20.38
CA TYR A 705 8.89 -0.09 21.56
C TYR A 705 7.57 -0.29 22.33
N LEU A 706 6.66 0.69 22.33
CA LEU A 706 5.31 0.59 22.91
C LEU A 706 4.33 -0.09 21.96
N SER A 707 4.46 0.10 20.65
CA SER A 707 3.69 -0.69 19.66
C SER A 707 4.02 -2.19 19.78
N GLU A 708 5.28 -2.51 20.08
CA GLU A 708 5.77 -3.87 20.33
C GLU A 708 5.39 -4.37 21.74
N THR A 709 5.51 -3.54 22.81
CA THR A 709 5.08 -3.95 24.18
C THR A 709 3.58 -3.88 24.48
N LEU A 710 2.78 -3.19 23.67
CA LEU A 710 1.30 -3.27 23.75
C LEU A 710 0.79 -4.51 23.00
N ALA A 711 1.54 -5.01 22.01
CA ALA A 711 1.37 -6.35 21.48
C ALA A 711 1.84 -7.43 22.48
N ASP A 712 2.87 -7.12 23.28
CA ASP A 712 3.46 -8.02 24.30
C ASP A 712 3.39 -7.47 25.74
N LYS A 713 2.25 -7.50 26.45
CA LYS A 713 2.28 -7.52 27.94
C LYS A 713 1.12 -8.28 28.62
N LYS A 714 1.46 -9.48 29.14
CA LYS A 714 1.19 -9.83 30.55
C LYS A 714 2.07 -8.94 31.46
N PRO A 715 1.65 -8.62 32.69
CA PRO A 715 2.26 -7.55 33.47
C PRO A 715 3.57 -7.98 34.14
N SER A 716 4.66 -7.26 33.89
CA SER A 716 5.84 -7.28 34.77
C SER A 716 6.12 -5.88 35.32
N ARG A 717 6.32 -5.83 36.65
CA ARG A 717 6.60 -4.66 37.48
C ARG A 717 7.57 -3.67 36.83
N ALA A 718 7.21 -2.39 36.89
CA ALA A 718 8.11 -1.27 36.62
C ALA A 718 9.22 -1.17 37.69
N PRO A 719 10.48 -0.87 37.33
CA PRO A 719 11.45 -0.38 38.28
C PRO A 719 11.22 1.12 38.54
N ALA A 720 11.18 1.49 39.81
CA ALA A 720 11.03 2.87 40.26
C ALA A 720 12.29 3.69 39.96
N PHE A 721 12.13 4.85 39.32
CA PHE A 721 13.13 5.91 39.29
C PHE A 721 12.84 6.91 40.40
N ALA A 722 13.86 7.23 41.20
CA ALA A 722 13.87 8.36 42.13
C ALA A 722 14.90 9.42 41.67
N PRO A 723 14.71 10.72 41.97
CA PRO A 723 15.36 11.81 41.25
C PRO A 723 16.65 12.36 41.88
N ALA A 724 17.39 13.06 41.02
CA ALA A 724 18.64 13.83 41.10
C ALA A 724 19.16 14.42 42.44
N GLY A 725 20.50 14.47 42.54
CA GLY A 725 21.26 15.33 43.46
C GLY A 725 22.76 15.43 43.11
N LEU A 726 23.24 16.68 42.97
CA LEU A 726 24.61 17.23 42.77
C LEU A 726 25.64 16.75 43.84
N SER A 727 26.98 16.83 43.78
CA SER A 727 28.05 17.41 42.91
C SER A 727 29.43 16.89 43.42
N PRO A 728 30.56 17.61 43.22
CA PRO A 728 31.82 17.17 42.62
C PRO A 728 32.86 16.63 43.63
N GLU A 729 34.07 16.33 43.14
CA GLU A 729 35.27 15.86 43.88
C GLU A 729 35.41 14.33 43.94
N GLU A 730 36.22 13.79 43.03
CA GLU A 730 37.38 12.95 43.38
C GLU A 730 38.15 12.62 42.09
N GLN A 731 39.11 13.49 41.81
CA GLN A 731 40.22 13.27 40.89
C GLN A 731 41.21 12.24 41.46
N THR A 732 42.10 11.77 40.57
CA THR A 732 43.37 11.02 40.75
C THR A 732 43.26 9.48 40.71
N ALA A 733 44.10 8.72 40.01
CA ALA A 733 45.40 8.94 39.33
C ALA A 733 45.53 7.94 38.15
N ALA A 734 46.04 8.32 36.96
CA ALA A 734 47.44 8.22 36.51
C ALA A 734 48.04 6.80 36.71
N GLU A 735 48.26 5.98 35.68
CA GLU A 735 49.44 5.83 34.79
C GLU A 735 49.48 4.29 34.53
N GLU A 736 49.86 3.66 33.42
CA GLU A 736 50.89 3.91 32.42
C GLU A 736 50.85 2.76 31.37
N ARG A 737 51.52 2.98 30.22
CA ARG A 737 52.07 2.02 29.22
C ARG A 737 51.30 1.69 27.92
N GLU A 738 51.47 2.62 26.96
CA GLU A 738 52.26 2.46 25.71
C GLU A 738 52.51 1.05 25.12
N THR A 739 52.06 0.82 23.87
CA THR A 739 52.88 0.76 22.63
C THR A 739 52.19 -0.06 21.52
N GLY A 740 52.24 0.42 20.26
CA GLY A 740 52.13 -0.42 19.06
C GLY A 740 51.03 -0.10 18.02
N LYS A 741 51.35 0.74 17.02
CA LYS A 741 50.71 0.83 15.68
C LYS A 741 51.47 -0.11 14.69
N PRO A 742 51.08 -0.26 13.40
CA PRO A 742 49.85 -0.79 12.80
C PRO A 742 50.16 -1.86 11.72
N SER A 743 49.22 -2.74 11.31
CA SER A 743 49.26 -3.29 9.93
C SER A 743 47.93 -3.91 9.48
N ALA A 744 47.73 -3.82 8.17
CA ALA A 744 46.55 -4.17 7.40
C ALA A 744 46.26 -5.68 7.35
N GLY A 745 44.99 -6.03 7.24
CA GLY A 745 44.51 -7.37 6.91
C GLY A 745 43.02 -7.35 6.61
N SER A 746 42.70 -7.51 5.33
CA SER A 746 41.37 -7.64 4.73
C SER A 746 40.33 -8.40 5.57
N SER A 747 39.13 -7.84 5.75
CA SER A 747 37.93 -8.63 6.01
C SER A 747 36.81 -8.25 5.03
N GLN A 748 36.41 -9.22 4.22
CA GLN A 748 35.19 -9.20 3.45
C GLN A 748 34.01 -9.28 4.42
N ALA A 749 33.10 -8.29 4.37
CA ALA A 749 31.81 -8.36 5.04
C ALA A 749 30.74 -8.88 4.06
N LYS A 750 30.13 -9.99 4.47
CA LYS A 750 29.09 -10.82 3.82
C LYS A 750 27.74 -10.08 3.67
N PRO A 751 26.95 -10.34 2.62
CA PRO A 751 25.54 -9.91 2.53
C PRO A 751 24.61 -10.76 3.43
N PRO A 752 23.40 -10.27 3.76
CA PRO A 752 22.46 -10.89 4.70
C PRO A 752 21.80 -12.15 4.13
N ALA A 753 21.57 -13.13 5.00
CA ALA A 753 21.13 -14.47 4.68
C ALA A 753 19.63 -14.53 4.34
N ALA A 754 19.31 -15.04 3.16
CA ALA A 754 18.06 -15.76 2.93
C ALA A 754 18.08 -17.04 3.78
N ASN A 755 16.99 -17.31 4.52
CA ASN A 755 16.80 -18.59 5.20
C ASN A 755 16.61 -19.70 4.16
N SER A 756 17.70 -20.16 3.57
CA SER A 756 17.78 -21.45 2.91
C SER A 756 17.76 -22.52 4.01
N PHE A 757 16.79 -23.43 3.96
CA PHE A 757 16.86 -24.69 4.68
C PHE A 757 18.25 -25.30 4.44
N THR A 758 19.05 -25.46 5.50
CA THR A 758 20.38 -26.06 5.40
C THR A 758 20.23 -27.53 5.07
N ALA A 759 20.20 -27.85 3.78
CA ALA A 759 20.47 -29.19 3.29
C ALA A 759 21.94 -29.51 3.58
N ALA A 760 22.17 -30.41 4.53
CA ALA A 760 23.50 -30.99 4.74
C ALA A 760 23.92 -31.80 3.49
N PRO A 761 25.21 -31.85 3.14
CA PRO A 761 25.69 -32.51 1.92
C PRO A 761 25.38 -34.00 1.95
N ASN A 762 24.73 -34.47 0.88
CA ASN A 762 24.29 -35.84 0.69
C ASN A 762 25.41 -36.68 0.07
N THR A 763 26.14 -37.41 0.90
CA THR A 763 26.88 -38.62 0.49
C THR A 763 26.94 -39.60 1.66
N ASP A 764 25.92 -40.44 1.81
CA ASP A 764 26.04 -41.82 2.30
C ASP A 764 24.68 -42.52 2.20
N LYS A 765 24.67 -43.79 1.78
CA LYS A 765 23.45 -44.63 1.72
C LYS A 765 22.75 -44.61 3.09
N LYS A 766 21.62 -43.91 3.22
CA LYS A 766 20.83 -43.83 4.46
C LYS A 766 20.46 -45.25 4.90
N ALA A 767 20.93 -45.65 6.08
CA ALA A 767 20.50 -46.89 6.71
C ALA A 767 19.00 -46.82 7.02
N SER A 768 18.25 -47.87 6.67
CA SER A 768 16.85 -48.03 7.05
C SER A 768 16.73 -48.08 8.58
N LEU A 769 15.96 -47.16 9.18
CA LEU A 769 15.66 -47.10 10.60
C LEU A 769 14.34 -47.80 10.93
N ARG A 770 14.24 -48.37 12.14
CA ARG A 770 13.00 -48.86 12.75
C ARG A 770 12.52 -47.87 13.80
N VAL A 771 11.39 -47.22 13.56
CA VAL A 771 10.89 -46.11 14.39
C VAL A 771 9.61 -46.54 15.10
N LEU A 772 9.60 -46.42 16.42
CA LEU A 772 8.39 -46.56 17.24
C LEU A 772 7.77 -45.19 17.46
N VAL A 773 6.54 -44.99 17.03
CA VAL A 773 5.78 -43.73 17.14
C VAL A 773 4.64 -43.90 18.13
N LEU A 774 4.52 -42.96 19.07
CA LEU A 774 3.40 -42.87 20.00
C LEU A 774 2.56 -41.64 19.67
N ALA A 775 1.28 -41.85 19.34
CA ALA A 775 0.33 -40.77 19.05
C ALA A 775 -1.08 -41.21 19.46
N TRP A 776 -1.84 -40.31 20.08
CA TRP A 776 -3.18 -40.64 20.57
C TRP A 776 -4.26 -40.70 19.46
N GLU A 777 -4.04 -40.01 18.34
CA GLU A 777 -4.91 -40.05 17.15
C GLU A 777 -4.09 -40.38 15.88
N PHE A 778 -4.70 -41.15 14.97
CA PHE A 778 -4.12 -41.57 13.69
C PHE A 778 -5.25 -41.92 12.70
N PRO A 779 -5.08 -41.70 11.38
CA PRO A 779 -6.10 -42.07 10.39
C PRO A 779 -6.60 -43.52 10.51
N PRO A 780 -7.88 -43.81 10.22
CA PRO A 780 -8.86 -42.94 9.57
C PRO A 780 -9.62 -41.99 10.51
N HIS A 781 -9.58 -42.20 11.82
CA HIS A 781 -10.30 -41.34 12.77
C HIS A 781 -9.44 -40.19 13.27
N LEU A 782 -9.84 -38.97 12.91
CA LEU A 782 -9.13 -37.73 13.24
C LEU A 782 -10.04 -36.82 14.07
N ILE A 783 -9.53 -36.28 15.18
CA ILE A 783 -10.20 -35.24 15.97
C ILE A 783 -9.61 -33.87 15.64
N GLY A 784 -8.31 -33.82 15.33
CA GLY A 784 -7.62 -32.60 14.92
C GLY A 784 -6.59 -32.80 13.82
N GLY A 785 -5.82 -31.73 13.56
CA GLY A 785 -4.75 -31.74 12.57
C GLY A 785 -3.52 -32.57 12.99
N LEU A 786 -3.40 -32.95 14.27
CA LEU A 786 -2.26 -33.73 14.76
C LEU A 786 -2.24 -35.12 14.15
N GLY A 787 -3.36 -35.85 14.17
CA GLY A 787 -3.43 -37.20 13.61
C GLY A 787 -3.10 -37.22 12.11
N ARG A 788 -3.50 -36.17 11.39
CA ARG A 788 -3.14 -35.97 9.98
C ARG A 788 -1.63 -35.77 9.82
N ALA A 789 -1.03 -34.87 10.59
CA ALA A 789 0.42 -34.64 10.54
C ALA A 789 1.23 -35.91 10.88
N VAL A 790 0.80 -36.68 11.88
CA VAL A 790 1.43 -37.96 12.24
C VAL A 790 1.28 -38.99 11.12
N GLY A 791 0.07 -39.13 10.55
CA GLY A 791 -0.20 -40.05 9.44
C GLY A 791 0.62 -39.75 8.20
N ASP A 792 0.67 -38.47 7.80
CA ASP A 792 1.42 -38.04 6.61
C ASP A 792 2.92 -38.24 6.82
N LEU A 793 3.47 -37.87 7.98
CA LEU A 793 4.87 -38.08 8.32
C LEU A 793 5.24 -39.57 8.38
N ALA A 794 4.44 -40.39 9.07
CA ALA A 794 4.70 -41.83 9.19
C ALA A 794 4.68 -42.52 7.82
N SER A 795 3.73 -42.17 6.96
CA SER A 795 3.67 -42.67 5.58
C SER A 795 4.90 -42.27 4.78
N GLN A 796 5.35 -41.01 4.91
CA GLN A 796 6.53 -40.55 4.21
C GLN A 796 7.80 -41.27 4.68
N LEU A 797 7.97 -41.45 5.99
CA LEU A 797 9.10 -42.20 6.53
C LEU A 797 9.10 -43.66 6.05
N ALA A 798 7.94 -44.30 5.96
CA ALA A 798 7.80 -45.63 5.37
C ALA A 798 8.21 -45.67 3.89
N ARG A 799 7.81 -44.65 3.10
CA ARG A 799 8.23 -44.51 1.69
C ARG A 799 9.73 -44.24 1.53
N ASP A 800 10.33 -43.52 2.47
CA ASP A 800 11.78 -43.28 2.52
C ASP A 800 12.57 -44.55 2.89
N GLY A 801 11.89 -45.67 3.10
CA GLY A 801 12.46 -46.99 3.35
C GLY A 801 12.66 -47.31 4.83
N HIS A 802 12.05 -46.55 5.75
CA HIS A 802 12.06 -46.86 7.17
C HIS A 802 10.92 -47.81 7.56
N ILE A 803 11.11 -48.58 8.63
CA ILE A 803 10.07 -49.45 9.18
C ILE A 803 9.42 -48.69 10.35
N VAL A 804 8.16 -48.28 10.18
CA VAL A 804 7.47 -47.42 11.16
C VAL A 804 6.36 -48.21 11.84
N HIS A 805 6.39 -48.24 13.17
CA HIS A 805 5.33 -48.79 14.02
C HIS A 805 4.66 -47.66 14.79
N VAL A 806 3.35 -47.48 14.64
CA VAL A 806 2.55 -46.48 15.37
C VAL A 806 1.70 -47.19 16.40
N ILE A 807 1.81 -46.80 17.67
CA ILE A 807 0.86 -47.20 18.72
C ILE A 807 -0.14 -46.07 18.93
N THR A 808 -1.42 -46.36 18.81
CA THR A 808 -2.49 -45.36 18.86
C THR A 808 -3.77 -45.89 19.51
N CYS A 809 -4.74 -45.01 19.77
CA CYS A 809 -6.02 -45.39 20.40
C CYS A 809 -6.94 -46.09 19.38
N ARG A 810 -7.60 -47.18 19.80
CA ARG A 810 -8.65 -47.86 19.03
C ARG A 810 -9.99 -47.13 19.20
N ARG A 811 -10.78 -47.07 18.12
CA ARG A 811 -12.22 -46.76 18.15
C ARG A 811 -13.04 -47.96 17.68
N ASP A 812 -14.34 -47.92 17.96
CA ASP A 812 -15.29 -49.00 17.64
C ASP A 812 -15.15 -49.43 16.17
N ASP A 813 -15.19 -50.74 15.91
CA ASP A 813 -15.03 -51.40 14.60
C ASP A 813 -13.62 -51.44 13.96
N GLU A 814 -12.57 -50.95 14.62
CA GLU A 814 -11.20 -51.01 14.06
C GLU A 814 -10.43 -52.30 14.39
N ALA A 815 -9.62 -52.76 13.43
CA ALA A 815 -8.66 -53.84 13.66
C ALA A 815 -7.55 -53.41 14.63
N SER A 816 -7.23 -54.26 15.60
CA SER A 816 -6.18 -54.00 16.60
C SER A 816 -4.79 -53.85 15.96
N ASP A 817 -4.52 -54.54 14.85
CA ASP A 817 -3.28 -54.42 14.10
C ASP A 817 -3.60 -54.28 12.61
N SER A 818 -2.96 -53.35 11.92
CA SER A 818 -3.18 -53.09 10.50
C SER A 818 -1.94 -52.52 9.81
N LEU A 819 -1.86 -52.66 8.49
CA LEU A 819 -0.87 -51.96 7.67
C LEU A 819 -1.57 -50.80 6.95
N TRP A 820 -1.09 -49.57 7.16
CA TRP A 820 -1.66 -48.36 6.57
C TRP A 820 -0.57 -47.57 5.85
N ASN A 821 -0.62 -47.49 4.52
CA ASN A 821 0.41 -46.82 3.70
C ASN A 821 1.86 -47.26 3.99
N GLY A 822 2.07 -48.54 4.28
CA GLY A 822 3.37 -49.09 4.66
C GLY A 822 3.76 -48.87 6.13
N VAL A 823 2.88 -48.30 6.94
CA VAL A 823 3.05 -48.12 8.39
C VAL A 823 2.35 -49.24 9.15
N HIS A 824 3.05 -49.87 10.11
CA HIS A 824 2.44 -50.84 11.02
C HIS A 824 1.69 -50.09 12.12
N VAL A 825 0.36 -50.20 12.16
CA VAL A 825 -0.48 -49.48 13.11
C VAL A 825 -1.07 -50.45 14.13
N HIS A 826 -0.79 -50.20 15.40
CA HIS A 826 -1.23 -50.98 16.55
C HIS A 826 -2.21 -50.14 17.38
N ARG A 827 -3.48 -50.49 17.33
CA ARG A 827 -4.57 -49.79 18.01
C ARG A 827 -4.89 -50.44 19.35
N VAL A 828 -4.81 -49.67 20.43
CA VAL A 828 -5.01 -50.14 21.80
C VAL A 828 -6.40 -49.78 22.31
N GLU A 829 -7.05 -50.75 22.96
CA GLU A 829 -8.34 -50.55 23.61
C GLU A 829 -8.13 -49.93 25.00
N VAL A 830 -8.86 -48.85 25.29
CA VAL A 830 -8.83 -48.19 26.60
C VAL A 830 -10.04 -48.64 27.41
N LEU A 831 -9.81 -49.50 28.41
CA LEU A 831 -10.87 -50.05 29.26
C LEU A 831 -11.67 -48.93 29.95
N GLN A 832 -12.95 -48.83 29.63
CA GLN A 832 -13.88 -47.90 30.27
C GLN A 832 -14.31 -48.41 31.65
N SER A 833 -14.41 -47.53 32.65
CA SER A 833 -15.12 -47.83 33.91
C SER A 833 -16.60 -47.46 33.79
N SER A 834 -17.46 -48.11 34.58
CA SER A 834 -18.92 -47.89 34.61
C SER A 834 -19.36 -46.51 35.12
N GLU A 835 -18.44 -45.70 35.65
CA GLU A 835 -18.63 -44.30 35.98
C GLU A 835 -17.82 -43.45 35.00
N SER A 836 -18.42 -42.39 34.43
CA SER A 836 -17.80 -41.52 33.41
C SER A 836 -16.45 -41.00 33.90
N PRO A 837 -15.30 -41.51 33.40
CA PRO A 837 -14.02 -41.17 33.97
C PRO A 837 -13.64 -39.73 33.63
N ALA A 838 -13.06 -39.01 34.59
CA ALA A 838 -12.46 -37.71 34.34
C ALA A 838 -11.39 -37.84 33.22
N PHE A 839 -11.35 -36.89 32.28
CA PHE A 839 -10.49 -36.94 31.08
C PHE A 839 -9.02 -37.35 31.35
N LEU A 840 -8.42 -36.88 32.45
CA LEU A 840 -7.04 -37.22 32.82
C LEU A 840 -6.86 -38.70 33.23
N ASP A 841 -7.88 -39.34 33.82
CA ASP A 841 -7.86 -40.79 34.11
C ASP A 841 -7.88 -41.59 32.81
N TRP A 842 -8.70 -41.16 31.84
CA TRP A 842 -8.71 -41.77 30.51
C TRP A 842 -7.33 -41.65 29.82
N VAL A 843 -6.69 -40.48 29.87
CA VAL A 843 -5.33 -40.29 29.33
C VAL A 843 -4.33 -41.22 30.03
N PHE A 844 -4.40 -41.36 31.35
CA PHE A 844 -3.52 -42.27 32.09
C PHE A 844 -3.70 -43.73 31.66
N ARG A 845 -4.95 -44.20 31.53
CA ARG A 845 -5.26 -45.56 31.05
C ARG A 845 -4.81 -45.80 29.61
N LEU A 846 -4.95 -44.81 28.73
CA LEU A 846 -4.41 -44.87 27.37
C LEU A 846 -2.91 -45.16 27.39
N ASN A 847 -2.15 -44.45 28.23
CA ASN A 847 -0.71 -44.66 28.34
C ASN A 847 -0.37 -46.07 28.84
N ILE A 848 -1.10 -46.61 29.82
CA ILE A 848 -0.92 -48.00 30.29
C ILE A 848 -1.16 -48.97 29.13
N ALA A 849 -2.26 -48.81 28.39
CA ALA A 849 -2.59 -49.67 27.25
C ALA A 849 -1.51 -49.62 26.16
N MET A 850 -0.96 -48.43 25.87
CA MET A 850 0.17 -48.27 24.95
C MET A 850 1.43 -49.02 25.43
N ILE A 851 1.80 -48.90 26.71
CA ILE A 851 2.95 -49.59 27.29
C ILE A 851 2.80 -51.11 27.15
N LEU A 852 1.65 -51.66 27.58
CA LEU A 852 1.38 -53.10 27.49
C LEU A 852 1.38 -53.61 26.03
N ARG A 853 0.92 -52.80 25.07
CA ARG A 853 0.99 -53.18 23.65
C ARG A 853 2.41 -53.23 23.14
N VAL A 854 3.25 -52.27 23.54
CA VAL A 854 4.67 -52.25 23.19
C VAL A 854 5.39 -53.47 23.76
N GLU A 855 5.15 -53.80 25.03
CA GLU A 855 5.72 -55.02 25.66
C GLU A 855 5.31 -56.28 24.89
N ARG A 856 4.00 -56.44 24.62
CA ARG A 856 3.49 -57.57 23.85
C ARG A 856 4.09 -57.64 22.44
N LEU A 857 4.26 -56.50 21.77
CA LEU A 857 4.86 -56.45 20.43
C LEU A 857 6.31 -56.93 20.44
N MET A 858 7.07 -56.63 21.49
CA MET A 858 8.45 -57.11 21.68
C MET A 858 8.53 -58.60 22.03
N GLU A 859 7.55 -59.12 22.78
CA GLU A 859 7.43 -60.55 23.09
C GLU A 859 7.05 -61.38 21.86
N GLU A 860 6.07 -60.91 21.07
CA GLU A 860 5.59 -61.55 19.84
C GLU A 860 6.66 -61.57 18.75
N ASN A 861 7.55 -60.57 18.71
CA ASN A 861 8.55 -60.40 17.67
C ASN A 861 9.96 -60.29 18.25
N GLN A 862 10.54 -61.42 18.63
CA GLN A 862 11.87 -61.47 19.28
C GLN A 862 13.00 -60.85 18.44
N GLU A 863 12.85 -60.75 17.12
CA GLU A 863 13.80 -60.10 16.20
C GLU A 863 13.55 -58.60 16.01
N LEU A 864 12.38 -58.09 16.40
CA LEU A 864 12.04 -56.68 16.23
C LEU A 864 12.83 -55.84 17.24
N ARG A 865 13.60 -54.89 16.72
CA ARG A 865 14.36 -53.91 17.52
C ARG A 865 14.11 -52.53 16.94
N PHE A 866 13.77 -51.58 17.81
CA PHE A 866 13.62 -50.19 17.41
C PHE A 866 14.95 -49.45 17.56
N ASP A 867 15.16 -48.46 16.69
CA ASP A 867 16.34 -47.60 16.70
C ASP A 867 16.05 -46.27 17.41
N THR A 868 14.79 -45.79 17.41
CA THR A 868 14.36 -44.57 18.12
C THR A 868 12.87 -44.60 18.47
N LEU A 869 12.50 -43.82 19.48
CA LEU A 869 11.13 -43.57 19.92
C LEU A 869 10.72 -42.14 19.57
N HIS A 870 9.57 -41.94 18.94
CA HIS A 870 9.02 -40.63 18.59
C HIS A 870 7.65 -40.42 19.23
N ALA A 871 7.55 -39.49 20.17
CA ALA A 871 6.30 -39.16 20.86
C ALA A 871 5.67 -37.86 20.33
N HIS A 872 4.37 -37.87 20.09
CA HIS A 872 3.61 -36.69 19.64
C HIS A 872 2.67 -36.18 20.74
N ASP A 873 2.97 -34.99 21.25
CA ASP A 873 2.24 -34.28 22.33
C ASP A 873 2.16 -34.97 23.70
N TRP A 874 1.70 -34.23 24.71
CA TRP A 874 1.65 -34.63 26.11
C TRP A 874 0.75 -35.83 26.42
N LEU A 875 -0.24 -36.13 25.56
CA LEU A 875 -1.18 -37.22 25.80
C LEU A 875 -0.51 -38.59 25.87
N VAL A 876 0.70 -38.73 25.31
CA VAL A 876 1.50 -39.96 25.35
C VAL A 876 2.72 -39.85 26.28
N TYR A 877 2.76 -38.85 27.17
CA TYR A 877 3.90 -38.57 28.04
C TYR A 877 4.35 -39.78 28.88
N TYR A 878 3.42 -40.43 29.58
CA TYR A 878 3.76 -41.54 30.48
C TYR A 878 4.27 -42.76 29.71
N ALA A 879 3.64 -43.08 28.57
CA ALA A 879 4.07 -44.16 27.69
C ALA A 879 5.45 -43.86 27.10
N ALA A 880 5.71 -42.62 26.68
CA ALA A 880 7.01 -42.20 26.17
C ALA A 880 8.12 -42.35 27.22
N ARG A 881 7.86 -41.94 28.47
CA ARG A 881 8.78 -42.10 29.60
C ARG A 881 9.13 -43.57 29.86
N ASP A 882 8.11 -44.40 30.00
CA ASP A 882 8.29 -45.79 30.41
C ASP A 882 8.89 -46.63 29.28
N CYS A 883 8.45 -46.43 28.03
CA CYS A 883 9.04 -47.09 26.86
C CYS A 883 10.49 -46.68 26.64
N ARG A 884 10.84 -45.39 26.82
CA ARG A 884 12.22 -44.92 26.73
C ARG A 884 13.11 -45.63 27.75
N GLN A 885 12.64 -45.75 29.00
CA GLN A 885 13.40 -46.40 30.07
C GLN A 885 13.55 -47.90 29.86
N ALA A 886 12.45 -48.60 29.52
CA ALA A 886 12.43 -50.04 29.31
C ALA A 886 13.25 -50.46 28.10
N LEU A 887 13.09 -49.78 26.96
CA LEU A 887 13.75 -50.12 25.70
C LEU A 887 15.11 -49.43 25.53
N ARG A 888 15.46 -48.47 26.40
CA ARG A 888 16.70 -47.66 26.34
C ARG A 888 16.92 -46.96 25.00
N LEU A 889 15.85 -46.45 24.39
CA LEU A 889 15.87 -45.78 23.08
C LEU A 889 16.09 -44.27 23.21
N PRO A 890 16.66 -43.62 22.18
CA PRO A 890 16.66 -42.17 22.09
C PRO A 890 15.23 -41.67 21.82
N LEU A 891 14.77 -40.70 22.60
CA LEU A 891 13.43 -40.14 22.53
C LEU A 891 13.43 -38.81 21.76
N VAL A 892 12.76 -38.81 20.63
CA VAL A 892 12.37 -37.59 19.92
C VAL A 892 10.94 -37.23 20.32
N VAL A 893 10.66 -35.95 20.51
CA VAL A 893 9.31 -35.45 20.81
C VAL A 893 8.94 -34.40 19.78
N THR A 894 7.72 -34.46 19.25
CA THR A 894 7.12 -33.33 18.53
C THR A 894 6.00 -32.73 19.38
N LEU A 895 6.10 -31.43 19.69
CA LEU A 895 5.01 -30.66 20.29
C LEU A 895 4.29 -29.86 19.20
N HIS A 896 3.00 -30.15 19.03
CA HIS A 896 2.15 -29.53 18.00
C HIS A 896 1.39 -28.30 18.49
N ALA A 897 1.23 -28.15 19.81
CA ALA A 897 0.62 -27.01 20.47
C ALA A 897 0.98 -27.04 21.97
N THR A 898 0.65 -25.98 22.70
CA THR A 898 0.66 -26.02 24.18
C THR A 898 -0.72 -25.73 24.74
N GLU A 899 -0.99 -26.20 25.95
CA GLU A 899 -2.20 -25.85 26.69
C GLU A 899 -2.22 -24.37 27.06
N HIS A 900 -1.05 -23.79 27.35
CA HIS A 900 -0.94 -22.36 27.61
C HIS A 900 -1.44 -21.55 26.41
N GLY A 901 -1.02 -21.90 25.18
CA GLY A 901 -1.49 -21.27 23.96
C GLY A 901 -2.97 -21.51 23.67
N ARG A 902 -3.43 -22.76 23.79
CA ARG A 902 -4.86 -23.12 23.61
C ARG A 902 -5.79 -22.39 24.58
N LYS A 903 -5.34 -22.12 25.80
CA LYS A 903 -6.08 -21.36 26.81
C LYS A 903 -5.81 -19.85 26.77
N LEU A 904 -5.14 -19.35 25.74
CA LEU A 904 -4.81 -17.93 25.58
C LEU A 904 -4.08 -17.36 26.81
N GLY A 905 -3.20 -18.17 27.38
CA GLY A 905 -2.39 -17.89 28.56
C GLY A 905 -3.08 -18.09 29.91
N ARG A 906 -4.31 -18.60 29.97
CA ARG A 906 -5.05 -18.84 31.22
C ARG A 906 -4.86 -20.28 31.72
N LEU A 907 -4.15 -20.46 32.82
CA LEU A 907 -3.91 -21.77 33.46
C LEU A 907 -4.53 -21.83 34.86
N ASP A 908 -5.75 -21.32 34.95
CA ASP A 908 -6.39 -21.03 36.24
C ASP A 908 -7.00 -22.29 36.86
N ASP A 909 -7.38 -23.28 36.03
CA ASP A 909 -7.97 -24.53 36.50
C ASP A 909 -6.93 -25.64 36.74
N PRO A 910 -7.20 -26.59 37.67
CA PRO A 910 -6.27 -27.66 38.01
C PRO A 910 -5.96 -28.64 36.86
N VAL A 911 -6.87 -28.79 35.88
CA VAL A 911 -6.66 -29.70 34.75
C VAL A 911 -5.66 -29.09 33.78
N SER A 912 -5.85 -27.83 33.37
CA SER A 912 -4.92 -27.12 32.48
C SER A 912 -3.51 -27.03 33.08
N ARG A 913 -3.37 -26.81 34.40
CA ARG A 913 -2.05 -26.85 35.07
C ARG A 913 -1.38 -28.22 34.99
N LYS A 914 -2.15 -29.31 35.13
CA LYS A 914 -1.61 -30.67 35.02
C LYS A 914 -1.19 -30.99 33.58
N ILE A 915 -1.97 -30.54 32.60
CA ILE A 915 -1.62 -30.68 31.17
C ILE A 915 -0.31 -29.94 30.89
N HIS A 916 -0.23 -28.66 31.28
CA HIS A 916 0.98 -27.85 31.09
C HIS A 916 2.21 -28.47 31.77
N ALA A 917 2.05 -29.04 32.97
CA ALA A 917 3.13 -29.75 33.65
C ALA A 917 3.56 -31.02 32.89
N ALA A 918 2.61 -31.76 32.30
CA ALA A 918 2.93 -32.93 31.46
C ALA A 918 3.64 -32.52 30.16
N GLU A 919 3.25 -31.42 29.52
CA GLU A 919 3.94 -30.83 28.37
C GLU A 919 5.39 -30.47 28.71
N SER A 920 5.61 -29.75 29.83
CA SER A 920 6.95 -29.42 30.32
C SER A 920 7.78 -30.67 30.61
N SER A 921 7.21 -31.64 31.30
CA SER A 921 7.89 -32.90 31.65
C SER A 921 8.28 -33.70 30.41
N LEU A 922 7.41 -33.77 29.40
CA LEU A 922 7.71 -34.44 28.15
C LEU A 922 8.78 -33.68 27.35
N ALA A 923 8.68 -32.36 27.29
CA ALA A 923 9.66 -31.51 26.65
C ALA A 923 11.04 -31.69 27.29
N GLU A 924 11.12 -31.75 28.63
CA GLU A 924 12.33 -32.01 29.44
C GLU A 924 12.91 -33.41 29.22
N LEU A 925 12.04 -34.40 29.04
CA LEU A 925 12.45 -35.78 28.80
C LEU A 925 13.06 -35.96 27.40
N ALA A 926 12.65 -35.18 26.40
CA ALA A 926 13.10 -35.33 25.02
C ALA A 926 14.64 -35.23 24.86
N ASP A 927 15.26 -36.16 24.11
CA ASP A 927 16.65 -36.05 23.65
C ASP A 927 16.76 -35.04 22.48
N LYS A 928 15.73 -34.99 21.64
CA LYS A 928 15.53 -33.98 20.60
C LYS A 928 14.08 -33.53 20.57
N LEU A 929 13.86 -32.23 20.46
CA LEU A 929 12.52 -31.63 20.42
C LEU A 929 12.27 -31.03 19.03
N ILE A 930 11.13 -31.40 18.44
CA ILE A 930 10.62 -30.87 17.19
C ILE A 930 9.38 -30.01 17.48
N VAL A 931 9.26 -28.89 16.79
CA VAL A 931 8.07 -28.03 16.81
C VAL A 931 7.71 -27.63 15.37
N CYS A 932 6.44 -27.27 15.15
CA CYS A 932 5.92 -27.05 13.79
C CYS A 932 6.16 -25.64 13.23
N SER A 933 6.55 -24.67 14.05
CA SER A 933 6.79 -23.29 13.60
C SER A 933 7.81 -22.57 14.48
N ASP A 934 8.37 -21.46 13.98
CA ASP A 934 9.26 -20.60 14.77
C ASP A 934 8.55 -20.03 16.00
N SER A 935 7.27 -19.65 15.88
CA SER A 935 6.46 -19.20 17.02
C SER A 935 6.32 -20.29 18.08
N MET A 936 6.11 -21.54 17.68
CA MET A 936 6.10 -22.66 18.62
C MET A 936 7.47 -22.90 19.27
N ALA A 937 8.57 -22.67 18.55
CA ALA A 937 9.91 -22.76 19.13
C ALA A 937 10.12 -21.71 20.23
N GLU A 938 9.68 -20.48 19.98
CA GLU A 938 9.74 -19.38 20.94
C GLU A 938 8.84 -19.63 22.15
N GLU A 939 7.61 -20.07 21.92
CA GLU A 939 6.66 -20.44 22.99
C GLU A 939 7.22 -21.54 23.89
N VAL A 940 7.71 -22.63 23.30
CA VAL A 940 8.26 -23.77 24.06
C VAL A 940 9.56 -23.42 24.77
N THR A 941 10.45 -22.65 24.14
CA THR A 941 11.68 -22.17 24.80
C THR A 941 11.36 -21.26 25.99
N SER A 942 10.36 -20.38 25.85
CA SER A 942 9.92 -19.47 26.91
C SER A 942 9.25 -20.21 28.07
N LEU A 943 8.30 -21.10 27.77
CA LEU A 943 7.50 -21.79 28.78
C LEU A 943 8.25 -22.90 29.52
N PHE A 944 9.08 -23.69 28.81
CA PHE A 944 9.69 -24.91 29.35
C PHE A 944 11.21 -24.79 29.56
N ASN A 945 11.76 -23.57 29.52
CA ASN A 945 13.18 -23.28 29.77
C ASN A 945 14.16 -24.14 28.94
N ARG A 946 13.79 -24.48 27.70
CA ARG A 946 14.63 -25.24 26.76
C ARG A 946 15.50 -24.29 25.95
N LYS A 947 16.81 -24.52 25.91
CA LYS A 947 17.74 -23.75 25.05
C LYS A 947 17.26 -23.84 23.59
N LYS A 948 17.21 -22.69 22.89
CA LYS A 948 16.78 -22.60 21.47
C LYS A 948 17.56 -23.55 20.55
N SER A 949 18.84 -23.80 20.84
CA SER A 949 19.68 -24.76 20.09
C SER A 949 19.28 -26.24 20.24
N GLY A 950 18.42 -26.58 21.20
CA GLY A 950 17.88 -27.93 21.42
C GLY A 950 16.51 -28.16 20.76
N VAL A 951 15.93 -27.14 20.13
CA VAL A 951 14.62 -27.19 19.48
C VAL A 951 14.81 -27.11 17.97
N THR A 952 14.24 -28.06 17.22
CA THR A 952 14.28 -28.10 15.76
C THR A 952 12.92 -27.74 15.20
N VAL A 953 12.85 -26.76 14.32
CA VAL A 953 11.60 -26.40 13.64
C VAL A 953 11.48 -27.26 12.38
N ILE A 954 10.44 -28.08 12.31
CA ILE A 954 10.08 -28.85 11.11
C ILE A 954 8.60 -28.58 10.83
N PRO A 955 8.26 -27.89 9.73
CA PRO A 955 6.87 -27.56 9.44
C PRO A 955 6.05 -28.81 9.13
N ASN A 956 4.72 -28.73 9.33
CA ASN A 956 3.83 -29.74 8.77
C ASN A 956 3.75 -29.57 7.24
N GLY A 957 3.51 -30.67 6.52
CA GLY A 957 3.43 -30.68 5.06
C GLY A 957 2.13 -31.28 4.55
N LEU A 958 2.02 -31.33 3.22
CA LEU A 958 0.93 -32.02 2.52
C LEU A 958 1.51 -33.04 1.54
N PRO A 959 0.94 -34.25 1.42
CA PRO A 959 1.37 -35.25 0.44
C PRO A 959 1.24 -34.73 -1.00
N ALA A 960 2.01 -35.32 -1.92
CA ALA A 960 1.93 -34.98 -3.34
C ALA A 960 0.56 -35.39 -3.92
N SER A 961 0.06 -34.65 -4.92
CA SER A 961 -1.26 -34.88 -5.50
C SER A 961 -1.43 -36.27 -6.13
N SER A 962 -0.36 -36.84 -6.71
CA SER A 962 -0.34 -38.21 -7.25
C SER A 962 -0.49 -39.30 -6.18
N ASP A 963 -0.17 -38.99 -4.92
CA ASP A 963 -0.21 -39.97 -3.82
C ASP A 963 -1.60 -40.06 -3.18
N ALA A 964 -2.45 -39.05 -3.38
CA ALA A 964 -3.83 -39.01 -2.89
C ALA A 964 -4.78 -39.89 -3.72
N GLU A 965 -4.43 -40.20 -4.98
CA GLU A 965 -5.22 -41.01 -5.90
C GLU A 965 -5.20 -42.52 -5.57
N ASN A 966 -4.16 -43.01 -4.87
CA ASN A 966 -3.96 -44.44 -4.64
C ASN A 966 -4.83 -45.06 -3.53
N ASN A 967 -5.76 -44.32 -2.90
CA ASN A 967 -6.34 -44.78 -1.63
C ASN A 967 -7.86 -44.68 -1.43
N ARG A 968 -8.69 -44.40 -2.44
CA ARG A 968 -10.17 -44.53 -2.30
C ARG A 968 -10.89 -44.93 -3.59
N GLU A 969 -12.00 -45.65 -3.41
CA GLU A 969 -13.03 -45.96 -4.41
C GLU A 969 -13.42 -44.76 -5.30
N PRO A 970 -13.88 -45.01 -6.54
CA PRO A 970 -13.99 -44.00 -7.59
C PRO A 970 -15.08 -42.96 -7.29
N HIS A 971 -14.68 -41.87 -6.65
CA HIS A 971 -15.44 -40.63 -6.63
C HIS A 971 -14.64 -39.54 -7.35
N PRO A 972 -15.29 -38.74 -8.20
CA PRO A 972 -14.62 -37.81 -9.09
C PRO A 972 -13.94 -36.71 -8.26
N VAL A 973 -12.64 -36.86 -8.04
CA VAL A 973 -11.77 -35.72 -7.78
C VAL A 973 -11.85 -34.88 -9.05
N PRO A 974 -12.25 -33.59 -9.00
CA PRO A 974 -12.09 -32.72 -10.15
C PRO A 974 -10.61 -32.77 -10.48
N ALA A 975 -10.29 -33.24 -11.70
CA ALA A 975 -8.92 -33.37 -12.16
C ALA A 975 -8.14 -32.10 -11.79
N CYS A 976 -6.98 -32.28 -11.17
CA CYS A 976 -6.02 -31.19 -11.05
C CYS A 976 -5.88 -30.58 -12.45
N ALA A 977 -6.31 -29.33 -12.61
CA ALA A 977 -6.09 -28.58 -13.82
C ALA A 977 -4.58 -28.53 -14.04
N GLY A 978 -4.08 -29.36 -14.95
CA GLY A 978 -2.68 -29.37 -15.33
C GLY A 978 -2.31 -28.01 -15.89
N ASP A 979 -1.21 -27.42 -15.39
CA ASP A 979 -0.42 -26.30 -15.91
C ASP A 979 -1.10 -25.09 -16.60
N SER A 980 -2.42 -24.99 -16.58
CA SER A 980 -3.21 -23.97 -17.27
C SER A 980 -4.42 -23.60 -16.42
N GLY A 981 -4.39 -22.38 -15.90
CA GLY A 981 -5.58 -21.63 -15.51
C GLY A 981 -6.23 -22.05 -14.19
N TYR A 982 -6.47 -21.05 -13.36
CA TYR A 982 -7.60 -21.02 -12.44
C TYR A 982 -8.82 -21.71 -13.11
N PRO A 983 -9.51 -22.67 -12.49
CA PRO A 983 -10.77 -23.14 -13.04
C PRO A 983 -11.65 -21.91 -13.20
N GLN A 984 -11.93 -21.53 -14.45
CA GLN A 984 -12.89 -20.48 -14.80
C GLN A 984 -14.24 -20.98 -14.32
N ARG A 985 -14.53 -20.75 -13.04
CA ARG A 985 -15.81 -21.04 -12.45
C ARG A 985 -16.80 -20.09 -13.12
N PRO A 986 -17.92 -20.59 -13.67
CA PRO A 986 -18.98 -19.70 -14.11
C PRO A 986 -19.35 -18.82 -12.91
N PRO A 987 -19.53 -17.50 -13.08
CA PRO A 987 -19.82 -16.62 -11.96
C PRO A 987 -21.04 -17.17 -11.21
N SER A 988 -20.82 -17.74 -10.03
CA SER A 988 -21.93 -18.06 -9.15
C SER A 988 -22.53 -16.74 -8.71
N ALA A 989 -23.85 -16.64 -8.75
CA ALA A 989 -24.54 -15.43 -8.28
C ALA A 989 -24.22 -15.09 -6.81
N LYS A 990 -23.66 -16.04 -6.04
CA LYS A 990 -23.28 -15.88 -4.62
C LYS A 990 -21.78 -16.03 -4.42
N ARG A 991 -21.18 -15.10 -3.66
CA ARG A 991 -19.79 -15.14 -3.19
C ARG A 991 -19.71 -15.94 -1.89
N ARG A 992 -18.62 -16.67 -1.64
CA ARG A 992 -18.48 -17.58 -0.50
C ARG A 992 -17.18 -17.37 0.26
N ILE A 993 -17.31 -16.98 1.52
CA ILE A 993 -16.22 -16.96 2.49
C ILE A 993 -16.27 -18.29 3.23
N LEU A 994 -15.14 -18.99 3.32
CA LEU A 994 -15.03 -20.27 4.00
C LEU A 994 -14.16 -20.16 5.24
N TYR A 995 -14.71 -20.57 6.37
CA TYR A 995 -13.96 -20.93 7.57
C TYR A 995 -13.94 -22.45 7.72
N LEU A 996 -12.76 -23.02 7.97
CA LEU A 996 -12.55 -24.44 8.26
C LEU A 996 -11.80 -24.58 9.58
N GLY A 997 -12.40 -25.24 10.57
CA GLY A 997 -11.73 -25.46 11.85
C GLY A 997 -12.68 -25.80 12.99
N ARG A 998 -12.10 -26.14 14.15
CA ARG A 998 -12.86 -26.42 15.37
C ARG A 998 -13.52 -25.14 15.90
N LEU A 999 -14.75 -25.26 16.39
CA LEU A 999 -15.49 -24.13 16.99
C LEU A 999 -15.14 -23.99 18.47
N VAL A 1000 -14.00 -23.34 18.72
CA VAL A 1000 -13.40 -23.13 20.05
C VAL A 1000 -12.87 -21.69 20.17
N PRO A 1001 -12.74 -21.14 21.39
CA PRO A 1001 -12.46 -19.72 21.60
C PRO A 1001 -11.20 -19.25 20.87
N GLU A 1002 -10.15 -20.07 20.88
CA GLU A 1002 -8.87 -19.72 20.28
C GLU A 1002 -8.90 -19.60 18.75
N LYS A 1003 -9.97 -20.07 18.09
CA LYS A 1003 -10.19 -19.93 16.65
C LYS A 1003 -10.97 -18.67 16.27
N ASN A 1004 -11.58 -17.97 17.23
CA ASN A 1004 -12.05 -16.60 17.06
C ASN A 1004 -13.00 -16.35 15.86
N ILE A 1005 -13.94 -17.27 15.65
CA ILE A 1005 -15.02 -17.11 14.67
C ILE A 1005 -15.85 -15.82 14.89
N PRO A 1006 -16.08 -15.31 16.13
CA PRO A 1006 -16.77 -14.04 16.33
C PRO A 1006 -16.20 -12.86 15.52
N LEU A 1007 -14.88 -12.83 15.25
CA LEU A 1007 -14.26 -11.81 14.41
C LEU A 1007 -14.82 -11.81 12.99
N LEU A 1008 -15.01 -13.00 12.38
CA LEU A 1008 -15.57 -13.10 11.02
C LEU A 1008 -17.05 -12.71 11.00
N LEU A 1009 -17.81 -13.07 12.02
CA LEU A 1009 -19.20 -12.64 12.15
C LEU A 1009 -19.30 -11.12 12.33
N ALA A 1010 -18.37 -10.50 13.07
CA ALA A 1010 -18.29 -9.05 13.21
C ALA A 1010 -17.81 -8.35 11.93
N ALA A 1011 -17.03 -9.03 11.08
CA ALA A 1011 -16.56 -8.52 9.80
C ALA A 1011 -17.64 -8.62 8.70
N LEU A 1012 -18.52 -9.63 8.79
CA LEU A 1012 -19.53 -9.95 7.78
C LEU A 1012 -20.45 -8.77 7.40
N PRO A 1013 -20.96 -7.93 8.33
CA PRO A 1013 -21.77 -6.75 7.96
C PRO A 1013 -21.10 -5.85 6.93
N TYR A 1014 -19.82 -5.53 7.15
CA TYR A 1014 -19.03 -4.67 6.24
C TYR A 1014 -18.78 -5.34 4.87
N VAL A 1015 -18.71 -6.66 4.84
CA VAL A 1015 -18.62 -7.40 3.56
C VAL A 1015 -19.97 -7.38 2.84
N LEU A 1016 -21.07 -7.57 3.57
CA LEU A 1016 -22.43 -7.55 3.01
C LEU A 1016 -22.84 -6.16 2.49
N GLU A 1017 -22.29 -5.08 3.06
CA GLU A 1017 -22.46 -3.71 2.53
C GLU A 1017 -21.98 -3.59 1.08
N GLN A 1018 -20.86 -4.23 0.74
CA GLN A 1018 -20.26 -4.18 -0.61
C GLN A 1018 -20.73 -5.34 -1.50
N PHE A 1019 -20.98 -6.50 -0.90
CA PHE A 1019 -21.36 -7.73 -1.57
C PHE A 1019 -22.57 -8.37 -0.87
N PRO A 1020 -23.79 -7.87 -1.11
CA PRO A 1020 -25.00 -8.31 -0.40
C PRO A 1020 -25.30 -9.80 -0.55
N GLU A 1021 -24.85 -10.43 -1.64
CA GLU A 1021 -25.07 -11.84 -1.95
C GLU A 1021 -24.03 -12.81 -1.35
N THR A 1022 -23.15 -12.32 -0.47
CA THR A 1022 -22.08 -13.13 0.13
C THR A 1022 -22.62 -14.09 1.20
N GLU A 1023 -22.11 -15.32 1.18
CA GLU A 1023 -22.37 -16.36 2.17
C GLU A 1023 -21.10 -16.64 2.96
N LEU A 1024 -21.19 -16.70 4.29
CA LEU A 1024 -20.14 -17.22 5.17
C LEU A 1024 -20.45 -18.68 5.52
N ILE A 1025 -19.59 -19.58 5.09
CA ILE A 1025 -19.69 -21.01 5.38
C ILE A 1025 -18.73 -21.34 6.53
N ILE A 1026 -19.28 -21.85 7.62
CA ILE A 1026 -18.55 -22.27 8.81
C ILE A 1026 -18.58 -23.80 8.86
N ALA A 1027 -17.42 -24.41 8.62
CA ALA A 1027 -17.28 -25.86 8.57
C ALA A 1027 -16.41 -26.38 9.73
N GLY A 1028 -17.07 -27.15 10.60
CA GLY A 1028 -16.50 -27.71 11.81
C GLY A 1028 -17.52 -27.79 12.95
N THR A 1029 -17.10 -28.41 14.04
CA THR A 1029 -17.90 -28.59 15.26
C THR A 1029 -17.07 -28.19 16.48
N GLY A 1030 -17.73 -27.88 17.60
CA GLY A 1030 -17.05 -27.58 18.84
C GLY A 1030 -17.96 -27.04 19.93
N PRO A 1031 -17.44 -26.89 21.15
CA PRO A 1031 -18.23 -26.44 22.31
C PRO A 1031 -18.82 -25.04 22.15
N GLU A 1032 -18.27 -24.18 21.28
CA GLU A 1032 -18.80 -22.83 21.04
C GLU A 1032 -19.90 -22.78 19.96
N GLU A 1033 -20.35 -23.91 19.42
CA GLU A 1033 -21.33 -23.95 18.33
C GLU A 1033 -22.62 -23.19 18.67
N ALA A 1034 -23.14 -23.34 19.90
CA ALA A 1034 -24.32 -22.60 20.35
C ALA A 1034 -24.08 -21.08 20.48
N PHE A 1035 -22.90 -20.69 20.99
CA PHE A 1035 -22.53 -19.28 21.15
C PHE A 1035 -22.36 -18.59 19.79
N ILE A 1036 -21.61 -19.23 18.89
CA ILE A 1036 -21.39 -18.74 17.52
C ILE A 1036 -22.71 -18.74 16.73
N GLY A 1037 -23.56 -19.75 16.92
CA GLY A 1037 -24.90 -19.78 16.33
C GLY A 1037 -25.78 -18.62 16.79
N GLY A 1038 -25.71 -18.25 18.07
CA GLY A 1038 -26.37 -17.06 18.61
C GLY A 1038 -25.89 -15.76 17.95
N LEU A 1039 -24.58 -15.60 17.79
CA LEU A 1039 -23.97 -14.46 17.09
C LEU A 1039 -24.30 -14.43 15.59
N ALA A 1040 -24.48 -15.60 14.97
CA ALA A 1040 -24.78 -15.74 13.55
C ALA A 1040 -26.27 -15.52 13.22
N SER A 1041 -27.16 -15.68 14.21
CA SER A 1041 -28.63 -15.58 14.04
C SER A 1041 -29.10 -14.33 13.27
N PRO A 1042 -28.57 -13.10 13.51
CA PRO A 1042 -28.99 -11.91 12.77
C PRO A 1042 -28.73 -11.97 11.25
N PHE A 1043 -27.84 -12.84 10.78
CA PHE A 1043 -27.48 -12.96 9.37
C PHE A 1043 -28.34 -13.97 8.59
N GLY A 1044 -29.20 -14.75 9.29
CA GLY A 1044 -30.09 -15.74 8.67
C GLY A 1044 -29.34 -16.67 7.70
N ASP A 1045 -29.89 -16.85 6.50
CA ASP A 1045 -29.36 -17.74 5.46
C ASP A 1045 -28.00 -17.30 4.87
N ARG A 1046 -27.44 -16.15 5.30
CA ARG A 1046 -26.11 -15.69 4.89
C ARG A 1046 -24.98 -16.40 5.64
N VAL A 1047 -25.25 -17.03 6.78
CA VAL A 1047 -24.27 -17.84 7.52
C VAL A 1047 -24.73 -19.29 7.56
N ARG A 1048 -23.90 -20.19 7.04
CA ARG A 1048 -24.23 -21.63 6.97
C ARG A 1048 -23.23 -22.46 7.76
N PHE A 1049 -23.74 -23.20 8.74
CA PHE A 1049 -22.99 -24.21 9.47
C PHE A 1049 -23.11 -25.56 8.77
N THR A 1050 -21.99 -26.21 8.45
CA THR A 1050 -22.02 -27.54 7.82
C THR A 1050 -21.90 -28.68 8.81
N GLY A 1051 -21.58 -28.38 10.08
CA GLY A 1051 -21.09 -29.37 11.03
C GLY A 1051 -19.75 -29.95 10.59
N PHE A 1052 -19.47 -31.19 11.02
CA PHE A 1052 -18.21 -31.87 10.72
C PHE A 1052 -18.09 -32.15 9.21
N ALA A 1053 -17.06 -31.57 8.58
CA ALA A 1053 -16.76 -31.81 7.17
C ALA A 1053 -15.70 -32.92 7.05
N ASP A 1054 -16.10 -34.06 6.50
CA ASP A 1054 -15.16 -35.11 6.11
C ASP A 1054 -14.27 -34.67 4.93
N GLU A 1055 -13.34 -35.53 4.49
CA GLU A 1055 -12.41 -35.17 3.41
C GLU A 1055 -13.09 -34.81 2.08
N ALA A 1056 -14.20 -35.48 1.75
CA ALA A 1056 -14.92 -35.21 0.51
C ALA A 1056 -15.68 -33.88 0.60
N ALA A 1057 -16.35 -33.64 1.73
CA ALA A 1057 -17.03 -32.39 2.02
C ALA A 1057 -16.03 -31.22 2.08
N LYS A 1058 -14.89 -31.38 2.74
CA LYS A 1058 -13.83 -30.36 2.83
C LYS A 1058 -13.28 -30.00 1.45
N ALA A 1059 -12.96 -31.00 0.62
CA ALA A 1059 -12.48 -30.77 -0.75
C ALA A 1059 -13.52 -30.00 -1.58
N ARG A 1060 -14.80 -30.37 -1.46
CA ARG A 1060 -15.90 -29.66 -2.13
C ARG A 1060 -16.04 -28.21 -1.62
N LEU A 1061 -15.99 -27.99 -0.31
CA LEU A 1061 -16.10 -26.66 0.28
C LEU A 1061 -14.97 -25.74 -0.16
N LEU A 1062 -13.73 -26.24 -0.14
CA LEU A 1062 -12.57 -25.51 -0.64
C LEU A 1062 -12.70 -25.18 -2.13
N ALA A 1063 -13.09 -26.15 -2.96
CA ALA A 1063 -13.32 -25.92 -4.39
C ALA A 1063 -14.45 -24.91 -4.66
N GLU A 1064 -15.37 -24.76 -3.71
CA GLU A 1064 -16.52 -23.86 -3.79
C GLU A 1064 -16.31 -22.50 -3.12
N ALA A 1065 -15.18 -22.24 -2.46
CA ALA A 1065 -14.89 -21.01 -1.74
C ALA A 1065 -14.23 -19.95 -2.64
N ASP A 1066 -14.60 -18.68 -2.46
CA ASP A 1066 -13.93 -17.54 -3.09
C ASP A 1066 -12.79 -17.00 -2.21
N VAL A 1067 -12.94 -17.09 -0.89
CA VAL A 1067 -11.93 -16.68 0.10
C VAL A 1067 -11.94 -17.67 1.26
N CYS A 1068 -10.77 -18.09 1.74
CA CYS A 1068 -10.64 -18.83 2.98
C CYS A 1068 -10.10 -17.91 4.09
N ALA A 1069 -10.86 -17.81 5.18
CA ALA A 1069 -10.57 -16.89 6.29
C ALA A 1069 -10.22 -17.66 7.57
N ILE A 1070 -9.06 -17.37 8.17
CA ILE A 1070 -8.50 -18.09 9.33
C ILE A 1070 -8.22 -17.10 10.48
N PRO A 1071 -9.25 -16.71 11.26
CA PRO A 1071 -9.23 -15.61 12.23
C PRO A 1071 -8.61 -15.94 13.59
N SER A 1072 -7.90 -17.07 13.69
CA SER A 1072 -7.37 -17.64 14.95
C SER A 1072 -6.68 -16.59 15.84
N LEU A 1073 -6.90 -16.68 17.14
CA LEU A 1073 -6.09 -16.01 18.17
C LEU A 1073 -4.83 -16.83 18.50
N TYR A 1074 -4.96 -18.16 18.40
CA TYR A 1074 -3.84 -19.10 18.54
C TYR A 1074 -3.87 -20.14 17.41
N GLU A 1075 -2.80 -20.19 16.64
CA GLU A 1075 -2.61 -21.17 15.57
C GLU A 1075 -1.17 -21.69 15.54
N PRO A 1076 -0.86 -22.86 16.13
CA PRO A 1076 0.51 -23.37 16.17
C PRO A 1076 1.19 -23.50 14.80
N PHE A 1077 0.41 -23.89 13.78
CA PHE A 1077 0.90 -24.06 12.41
C PHE A 1077 -0.07 -23.55 11.33
N GLY A 1078 -1.31 -24.05 11.32
CA GLY A 1078 -2.30 -23.72 10.30
C GLY A 1078 -2.32 -24.67 9.10
N ILE A 1079 -2.53 -25.98 9.32
CA ILE A 1079 -2.63 -26.98 8.22
C ILE A 1079 -3.75 -26.62 7.24
N VAL A 1080 -4.87 -26.08 7.74
CA VAL A 1080 -5.98 -25.59 6.90
C VAL A 1080 -5.54 -24.53 5.90
N ALA A 1081 -4.56 -23.68 6.27
CA ALA A 1081 -3.99 -22.73 5.33
C ALA A 1081 -3.27 -23.46 4.19
N LEU A 1082 -2.46 -24.50 4.47
CA LEU A 1082 -1.85 -25.31 3.41
C LEU A 1082 -2.90 -26.00 2.53
N GLU A 1083 -3.99 -26.48 3.11
CA GLU A 1083 -5.10 -27.11 2.37
C GLU A 1083 -5.80 -26.12 1.44
N ALA A 1084 -6.04 -24.89 1.91
CA ALA A 1084 -6.58 -23.81 1.09
C ALA A 1084 -5.62 -23.38 -0.01
N MET A 1085 -4.33 -23.23 0.30
CA MET A 1085 -3.28 -22.97 -0.69
C MET A 1085 -3.24 -24.07 -1.76
N ARG A 1086 -3.40 -25.34 -1.37
CA ARG A 1086 -3.40 -26.49 -2.29
C ARG A 1086 -4.64 -26.52 -3.17
N ALA A 1087 -5.79 -26.11 -2.63
CA ALA A 1087 -7.04 -25.99 -3.37
C ALA A 1087 -7.09 -24.74 -4.27
N GLY A 1088 -6.09 -23.86 -4.19
CA GLY A 1088 -6.07 -22.62 -4.97
C GLY A 1088 -7.09 -21.60 -4.49
N VAL A 1089 -7.37 -21.57 -3.17
CA VAL A 1089 -8.27 -20.58 -2.54
C VAL A 1089 -7.42 -19.47 -1.92
N PRO A 1090 -7.69 -18.19 -2.21
CA PRO A 1090 -6.94 -17.08 -1.63
C PRO A 1090 -7.21 -16.97 -0.11
N LEU A 1091 -6.18 -16.58 0.64
CA LEU A 1091 -6.18 -16.62 2.10
C LEU A 1091 -6.25 -15.23 2.74
N VAL A 1092 -7.05 -15.13 3.80
CA VAL A 1092 -6.97 -14.07 4.81
C VAL A 1092 -6.77 -14.75 6.16
N ALA A 1093 -5.62 -14.53 6.79
CA ALA A 1093 -5.21 -15.23 8.00
C ALA A 1093 -4.80 -14.25 9.11
N SER A 1094 -4.94 -14.67 10.36
CA SER A 1094 -4.43 -13.91 11.48
C SER A 1094 -2.91 -13.84 11.51
N ASP A 1095 -2.38 -12.72 11.97
CA ASP A 1095 -0.97 -12.56 12.33
C ASP A 1095 -0.68 -13.20 13.70
N THR A 1096 -0.80 -14.53 13.78
CA THR A 1096 -0.54 -15.28 15.02
C THR A 1096 0.12 -16.63 14.72
N GLY A 1097 0.95 -17.08 15.65
CA GLY A 1097 1.50 -18.43 15.65
C GLY A 1097 2.21 -18.81 14.35
N GLY A 1098 1.99 -20.03 13.87
CA GLY A 1098 2.55 -20.53 12.62
C GLY A 1098 1.97 -19.89 11.36
N LEU A 1099 0.78 -19.26 11.42
CA LEU A 1099 0.25 -18.52 10.27
C LEU A 1099 1.16 -17.35 9.90
N ALA A 1100 1.80 -16.73 10.90
CA ALA A 1100 2.70 -15.60 10.71
C ALA A 1100 3.94 -15.93 9.86
N GLY A 1101 4.43 -17.17 9.93
CA GLY A 1101 5.52 -17.67 9.07
C GLY A 1101 5.03 -18.40 7.82
N LEU A 1102 3.77 -18.87 7.80
CA LEU A 1102 3.18 -19.61 6.69
C LEU A 1102 2.66 -18.68 5.59
N VAL A 1103 2.03 -17.55 5.94
CA VAL A 1103 1.46 -16.57 5.00
C VAL A 1103 2.31 -15.30 5.00
N GLU A 1104 2.80 -14.91 3.83
CA GLU A 1104 3.53 -13.66 3.61
C GLU A 1104 2.56 -12.57 3.15
N ASP A 1105 2.38 -11.54 3.98
CA ASP A 1105 1.36 -10.51 3.80
C ASP A 1105 1.50 -9.76 2.47
N GLY A 1106 0.42 -9.73 1.68
CA GLY A 1106 0.39 -9.09 0.38
C GLY A 1106 1.13 -9.84 -0.72
N VAL A 1107 1.72 -11.00 -0.42
CA VAL A 1107 2.49 -11.81 -1.38
C VAL A 1107 1.73 -13.07 -1.77
N ASP A 1108 1.41 -13.93 -0.81
CA ASP A 1108 0.72 -15.21 -1.01
C ASP A 1108 -0.59 -15.35 -0.21
N GLY A 1109 -0.99 -14.28 0.48
CA GLY A 1109 -2.25 -14.10 1.20
C GLY A 1109 -2.24 -12.75 1.94
N PHE A 1110 -3.31 -12.46 2.68
CA PHE A 1110 -3.33 -11.33 3.62
C PHE A 1110 -3.16 -11.80 5.05
N ARG A 1111 -2.35 -11.07 5.81
CA ARG A 1111 -2.12 -11.32 7.23
C ARG A 1111 -2.56 -10.12 8.05
N LEU A 1112 -3.45 -10.34 9.03
CA LEU A 1112 -4.11 -9.26 9.76
C LEU A 1112 -4.13 -9.51 11.27
N PRO A 1113 -4.12 -8.47 12.11
CA PRO A 1113 -4.35 -8.62 13.54
C PRO A 1113 -5.72 -9.30 13.82
N PRO A 1114 -5.81 -10.23 14.79
CA PRO A 1114 -7.05 -10.98 15.09
C PRO A 1114 -8.09 -10.19 15.92
N ALA A 1115 -8.13 -8.87 15.79
CA ALA A 1115 -8.96 -7.99 16.63
C ALA A 1115 -9.67 -6.85 15.87
N ASP A 1116 -9.53 -6.78 14.53
CA ASP A 1116 -10.08 -5.68 13.72
C ASP A 1116 -11.05 -6.19 12.63
N PRO A 1117 -12.36 -6.24 12.91
CA PRO A 1117 -13.35 -6.70 11.94
C PRO A 1117 -13.38 -5.90 10.64
N ARG A 1118 -13.07 -4.60 10.66
CA ARG A 1118 -13.09 -3.73 9.47
C ARG A 1118 -11.90 -4.01 8.57
N ALA A 1119 -10.71 -4.20 9.14
CA ALA A 1119 -9.53 -4.59 8.38
C ALA A 1119 -9.73 -5.96 7.70
N TRP A 1120 -10.34 -6.91 8.42
CA TRP A 1120 -10.70 -8.23 7.88
C TRP A 1120 -11.69 -8.13 6.74
N ALA A 1121 -12.78 -7.38 6.92
CA ALA A 1121 -13.74 -7.13 5.85
C ALA A 1121 -13.10 -6.48 4.62
N GLY A 1122 -12.25 -5.47 4.80
CA GLY A 1122 -11.58 -4.78 3.71
C GLY A 1122 -10.70 -5.71 2.86
N LYS A 1123 -9.96 -6.64 3.47
CA LYS A 1123 -9.14 -7.62 2.73
C LYS A 1123 -9.95 -8.74 2.09
N ILE A 1124 -11.02 -9.19 2.75
CA ILE A 1124 -11.96 -10.13 2.15
C ILE A 1124 -12.61 -9.49 0.91
N CYS A 1125 -13.14 -8.26 1.03
CA CYS A 1125 -13.71 -7.53 -0.09
C CYS A 1125 -12.70 -7.33 -1.22
N LEU A 1126 -11.45 -6.99 -0.92
CA LEU A 1126 -10.40 -6.86 -1.94
C LEU A 1126 -10.21 -8.14 -2.76
N LEU A 1127 -10.16 -9.31 -2.11
CA LEU A 1127 -10.07 -10.60 -2.82
C LEU A 1127 -11.34 -10.95 -3.60
N LEU A 1128 -12.51 -10.50 -3.14
CA LEU A 1128 -13.78 -10.68 -3.85
C LEU A 1128 -13.93 -9.72 -5.05
N VAL A 1129 -13.36 -8.51 -4.98
CA VAL A 1129 -13.32 -7.51 -6.06
C VAL A 1129 -12.29 -7.89 -7.13
N ASP A 1130 -11.11 -8.34 -6.70
CA ASP A 1130 -9.92 -8.50 -7.57
C ASP A 1130 -9.56 -9.99 -7.77
N PRO A 1131 -10.18 -10.66 -8.77
CA PRO A 1131 -9.88 -12.05 -9.09
C PRO A 1131 -8.46 -12.24 -9.62
N GLU A 1132 -7.81 -11.21 -10.17
CA GLU A 1132 -6.42 -11.30 -10.65
C GLU A 1132 -5.44 -11.36 -9.48
N LEU A 1133 -5.65 -10.53 -8.45
CA LEU A 1133 -4.90 -10.59 -7.20
C LEU A 1133 -5.10 -11.93 -6.49
N ALA A 1134 -6.35 -12.41 -6.42
CA ALA A 1134 -6.66 -13.73 -5.88
C ALA A 1134 -5.93 -14.86 -6.65
N ALA A 1135 -5.91 -14.80 -7.98
CA ALA A 1135 -5.17 -15.74 -8.82
C ALA A 1135 -3.64 -15.64 -8.62
N LEU A 1136 -3.11 -14.44 -8.41
CA LEU A 1136 -1.70 -14.22 -8.13
C LEU A 1136 -1.28 -14.82 -6.79
N PHE A 1137 -2.06 -14.59 -5.73
CA PHE A 1137 -1.80 -15.13 -4.40
C PHE A 1137 -1.83 -16.66 -4.42
N THR A 1138 -2.85 -17.24 -5.04
CA THR A 1138 -2.98 -18.70 -5.14
C THR A 1138 -1.86 -19.34 -5.95
N LYS A 1139 -1.38 -18.68 -7.02
CA LYS A 1139 -0.19 -19.12 -7.78
C LYS A 1139 1.08 -19.12 -6.93
N ARG A 1140 1.33 -18.05 -6.18
CA ARG A 1140 2.51 -17.92 -5.30
C ARG A 1140 2.46 -18.90 -4.14
N ALA A 1141 1.31 -19.03 -3.48
CA ALA A 1141 1.05 -20.02 -2.45
C ALA A 1141 1.29 -21.46 -2.96
N SER A 1142 0.82 -21.77 -4.16
CA SER A 1142 1.07 -23.07 -4.80
C SER A 1142 2.55 -23.34 -5.08
N ALA A 1143 3.31 -22.31 -5.47
CA ALA A 1143 4.76 -22.44 -5.65
C ALA A 1143 5.48 -22.70 -4.32
N LYS A 1144 5.11 -21.96 -3.27
CA LYS A 1144 5.64 -22.13 -1.91
C LYS A 1144 5.36 -23.51 -1.33
N LEU A 1145 4.17 -24.07 -1.60
CA LEU A 1145 3.83 -25.45 -1.18
C LEU A 1145 4.77 -26.51 -1.77
N ARG A 1146 5.23 -26.34 -3.02
CA ARG A 1146 6.13 -27.30 -3.66
C ARG A 1146 7.54 -27.26 -3.10
N THR A 1147 7.99 -26.08 -2.65
CA THR A 1147 9.37 -25.88 -2.20
C THR A 1147 9.55 -25.99 -0.69
N CYS A 1148 8.61 -25.46 0.11
CA CYS A 1148 8.83 -25.28 1.55
C CYS A 1148 8.04 -26.27 2.43
N PHE A 1149 7.02 -26.92 1.88
CA PHE A 1149 6.08 -27.77 2.64
C PHE A 1149 5.91 -29.16 2.01
N ASN A 1150 6.92 -29.62 1.27
CA ASN A 1150 6.89 -30.93 0.64
C ASN A 1150 7.25 -32.03 1.64
N MET A 1151 6.51 -33.15 1.60
CA MET A 1151 6.69 -34.24 2.57
C MET A 1151 8.07 -34.87 2.50
N LYS A 1152 8.70 -34.97 1.32
CA LYS A 1152 10.01 -35.61 1.16
C LYS A 1152 11.11 -34.89 1.94
N GLU A 1153 11.13 -33.56 1.90
CA GLU A 1153 12.07 -32.75 2.68
C GLU A 1153 11.78 -32.83 4.17
N ILE A 1154 10.50 -32.81 4.56
CA ILE A 1154 10.07 -32.97 5.96
C ILE A 1154 10.52 -34.33 6.49
N GLY A 1155 10.26 -35.44 5.78
CA GLY A 1155 10.70 -36.78 6.15
C GLY A 1155 12.22 -36.90 6.23
N THR A 1156 12.94 -36.25 5.30
CA THR A 1156 14.40 -36.17 5.32
C THR A 1156 14.91 -35.43 6.56
N ALA A 1157 14.32 -34.28 6.90
CA ALA A 1157 14.68 -33.49 8.06
C ALA A 1157 14.41 -34.26 9.36
N THR A 1158 13.24 -34.89 9.49
CA THR A 1158 12.91 -35.73 10.65
C THR A 1158 13.88 -36.90 10.79
N THR A 1159 14.25 -37.56 9.68
CA THR A 1159 15.24 -38.64 9.68
C THR A 1159 16.60 -38.16 10.21
N ASN A 1160 17.01 -36.94 9.85
CA ASN A 1160 18.27 -36.37 10.34
C ASN A 1160 18.21 -36.10 11.86
N VAL A 1161 17.05 -35.70 12.39
CA VAL A 1161 16.84 -35.58 13.84
C VAL A 1161 16.95 -36.94 14.53
N TYR A 1162 16.35 -38.00 13.97
CA TYR A 1162 16.50 -39.36 14.50
C TYR A 1162 17.95 -39.81 14.55
N GLN A 1163 18.69 -39.64 13.45
CA GLN A 1163 20.11 -39.99 13.40
C GLN A 1163 20.93 -39.19 14.41
N SER A 1164 20.65 -37.89 14.57
CA SER A 1164 21.30 -37.05 15.58
C SER A 1164 21.03 -37.56 17.00
N ALA A 1165 19.78 -37.93 17.31
CA ALA A 1165 19.41 -38.47 18.62
C ALA A 1165 20.12 -39.81 18.91
N ILE A 1166 20.17 -40.72 17.94
CA ILE A 1166 20.87 -42.01 18.02
C ILE A 1166 22.38 -41.80 18.25
N ASN A 1167 23.00 -40.88 17.52
CA ASN A 1167 24.44 -40.61 17.62
C ASN A 1167 24.82 -39.99 18.97
N CYS A 1168 24.03 -39.04 19.48
CA CYS A 1168 24.23 -38.47 20.82
C CYS A 1168 24.18 -39.54 21.91
N GLN A 1169 23.25 -40.49 21.81
CA GLN A 1169 23.10 -41.57 22.78
C GLN A 1169 24.23 -42.62 22.71
N ARG A 1170 24.83 -42.83 21.53
CA ARG A 1170 26.02 -43.69 21.37
C ARG A 1170 27.26 -43.04 21.96
N SER A 1171 27.45 -41.74 21.73
CA SER A 1171 28.61 -40.98 22.24
C SER A 1171 28.65 -40.92 23.76
N THR A 1172 27.50 -40.86 24.44
CA THR A 1172 27.41 -40.85 25.92
C THR A 1172 27.64 -42.23 26.56
N LYS A 1173 27.61 -43.32 25.79
CA LYS A 1173 27.95 -44.68 26.27
C LYS A 1173 29.44 -45.04 26.12
N THR A 1174 30.21 -44.24 25.38
CA THR A 1174 31.66 -44.43 25.14
C THR A 1174 32.56 -43.55 26.02
N CYS A 1175 31.98 -42.79 26.97
CA CYS A 1175 32.72 -41.98 27.94
C CYS A 1175 32.66 -42.61 29.34
#